data_AF-A0AA38UHE5-F1
#
_entry.id   AF-A0AA38UHE5-F1
#
_cell.length_a   1.000
_cell.length_b   1.000
_cell.length_c   1.000
_cell.angle_alpha   90.00
_cell.angle_beta   90.00
_cell.angle_gamma   90.00
#
_symmetry.space_group_name_H-M   'P 1'
#
loop_
_entity.id
_entity.type
_entity.pdbx_description
1 polymer ?
#
loop_
_entity_poly.entity_id
_entity_poly.type
_entity_poly.pdbx_seq_one_letter_code
_entity_poly.pdbx_strand_id
1 'polypeptide(L)'
;MNDPDTLPLNYENYRLHPELLTRFSDSASVLQPFDGRVGALLENNYLITSPNSNVLFAPPLSPRRVRLRRDLHFFHDDPLFYPQPFDELRPHLPLIRAPSNDPGHPFAAAWVLPSEKHFDEAGDMLYNMGILDNTFYLRIKTLADTVLKSINSNNHEVDVYLCQGALQVERMLKILQMAASYEDIRVRVATLQRNILELDARVRYLSQRLAPAVHESSRDPVCLDVIGAFTDKLAILDTLCNLGIPVWYVRPVRKTPDARINRLAHPIAEDSSQIIRLPSGLQLDGTDADPNHKVVWEGLSTKPERYAAMNSYLQSLLDQPSAFGSNQSQSVSFYQGSGPMRASLHYSTSRATLNQTGSRQPHSRLATRPMPYHKKPQLQPQKQKNPSFREEKSLAMPSAAPPWSRALALHSTSTVQPPEIAEPGYFLPPPRLIDGPINATTRSFYYRNWLKIRPVILHNLNGLETPVRLSAKRWRCLLDVVGGYPSKSGQSEPTKNSTYRAEMRPLLEKLIQKKQPRIPTIDITDPTPQIEEFHGQLVDCRIEPPSREIASQILWEICEISFRQELVALDRHLDDSGLSLPERDAMLNMCWRGSRYQADITDLEGGLAASDIQKRTPYIRALHQLMRSWRGNKPDELFCAFPNNPETHNYSDILARIEQALANFYTTSFLATFGRAASVPHCRLDTASSVL
;
A
#
# COMPACT_ATOMS: atom_id res chain seq x y z
N MET A 1 53.22 42.61 10.86
CA MET A 1 52.07 42.06 10.10
C MET A 1 52.59 40.85 9.37
N ASN A 2 52.06 39.66 9.65
CA ASN A 2 52.51 38.43 9.01
C ASN A 2 52.09 38.46 7.54
N ASP A 3 52.98 38.02 6.66
CA ASP A 3 52.71 37.84 5.24
C ASP A 3 51.57 36.81 5.07
N PRO A 4 50.42 37.17 4.45
CA PRO A 4 49.30 36.27 4.26
C PRO A 4 49.70 34.93 3.62
N ASP A 5 50.68 34.94 2.71
CA ASP A 5 51.12 33.73 2.00
C ASP A 5 51.76 32.67 2.90
N THR A 6 52.18 33.05 4.11
CA THR A 6 52.80 32.14 5.10
C THR A 6 51.80 31.55 6.10
N LEU A 7 50.54 31.98 6.08
CA LEU A 7 49.54 31.49 7.03
C LEU A 7 49.11 30.04 6.73
N PRO A 8 48.95 29.18 7.76
CA PRO A 8 48.40 27.85 7.56
C PRO A 8 46.92 27.93 7.18
N LEU A 9 46.49 27.07 6.25
CA LEU A 9 45.10 26.98 5.85
C LEU A 9 44.27 26.29 6.95
N ASN A 10 43.52 27.09 7.70
CA ASN A 10 42.51 26.69 8.68
C ASN A 10 41.34 27.68 8.63
N TYR A 11 40.22 27.33 9.25
CA TYR A 11 38.98 28.11 9.15
C TYR A 11 39.11 29.54 9.69
N GLU A 12 39.81 29.73 10.81
CA GLU A 12 40.00 31.07 11.39
C GLU A 12 40.80 31.99 10.45
N ASN A 13 41.89 31.47 9.88
CA ASN A 13 42.69 32.21 8.93
C ASN A 13 41.92 32.44 7.62
N TYR A 14 41.20 31.43 7.12
CA TYR A 14 40.38 31.54 5.91
C TYR A 14 39.26 32.58 6.05
N ARG A 15 38.65 32.70 7.23
CA ARG A 15 37.60 33.69 7.50
C ARG A 15 38.13 35.13 7.40
N LEU A 16 39.39 35.35 7.77
CA LEU A 16 40.07 36.65 7.68
C LEU A 16 40.72 36.89 6.32
N HIS A 17 41.20 35.82 5.68
CA HIS A 17 41.98 35.80 4.44
C HIS A 17 41.45 34.71 3.47
N PRO A 18 40.31 34.92 2.78
CA PRO A 18 39.72 33.92 1.89
C PRO A 18 40.64 33.51 0.73
N GLU A 19 41.53 34.42 0.30
CA GLU A 19 42.53 34.23 -0.76
C GLU A 19 43.49 33.07 -0.49
N LEU A 20 43.68 32.69 0.79
CA LEU A 20 44.49 31.53 1.18
C LEU A 20 44.04 30.24 0.50
N LEU A 21 42.74 30.12 0.22
CA LEU A 21 42.19 28.92 -0.41
C LEU A 21 42.57 28.82 -1.90
N THR A 22 42.80 29.96 -2.57
CA THR A 22 43.13 30.03 -3.99
C THR A 22 44.60 30.33 -4.27
N ARG A 23 45.47 30.33 -3.25
CA ARG A 23 46.91 30.65 -3.39
C ARG A 23 47.66 29.73 -4.36
N PHE A 24 47.15 28.52 -4.57
CA PHE A 24 47.67 27.54 -5.53
C PHE A 24 46.82 27.44 -6.80
N SER A 25 45.98 28.45 -7.09
CA SER A 25 45.16 28.46 -8.30
C SER A 25 46.07 28.47 -9.53
N ASP A 26 45.69 27.68 -10.52
CA ASP A 26 46.28 27.72 -11.85
C ASP A 26 45.12 27.57 -12.83
N SER A 27 44.79 28.60 -13.58
CA SER A 27 43.69 28.55 -14.55
C SER A 27 44.13 28.00 -15.91
N ALA A 28 45.43 27.85 -16.16
CA ALA A 28 45.99 27.47 -17.45
C ALA A 28 46.11 25.96 -17.62
N SER A 29 46.37 25.20 -16.54
CA SER A 29 46.49 23.73 -16.62
C SER A 29 45.14 23.00 -16.52
N VAL A 30 45.06 21.79 -17.07
CA VAL A 30 43.86 20.94 -16.97
C VAL A 30 43.65 20.50 -15.52
N LEU A 31 42.41 20.55 -15.04
CA LEU A 31 42.06 20.11 -13.68
C LEU A 31 42.14 18.59 -13.57
N GLN A 32 42.78 18.10 -12.50
CA GLN A 32 42.74 16.70 -12.09
C GLN A 32 41.58 16.44 -11.12
N PRO A 33 41.17 15.18 -10.88
CA PRO A 33 40.02 14.87 -10.02
C PRO A 33 40.20 15.36 -8.58
N PHE A 34 41.45 15.40 -8.09
CA PHE A 34 41.78 15.88 -6.75
C PHE A 34 41.90 17.41 -6.65
N ASP A 35 41.94 18.12 -7.79
CA ASP A 35 41.92 19.59 -7.83
C ASP A 35 40.50 20.12 -7.56
N GLY A 36 40.40 21.42 -7.27
CA GLY A 36 39.14 22.14 -7.16
C GLY A 36 38.97 23.14 -8.28
N ARG A 37 37.97 22.95 -9.15
CA ARG A 37 37.44 24.08 -9.92
C ARG A 37 36.88 25.14 -8.98
N VAL A 38 36.12 24.67 -8.00
CA VAL A 38 35.60 25.47 -6.90
C VAL A 38 35.92 24.82 -5.55
N GLY A 39 36.10 25.63 -4.52
CA GLY A 39 36.34 25.16 -3.16
C GLY A 39 35.83 26.09 -2.07
N ALA A 40 35.61 25.52 -0.89
CA ALA A 40 35.27 26.23 0.34
C ALA A 40 35.86 25.50 1.55
N LEU A 41 36.21 26.26 2.60
CA LEU A 41 36.60 25.71 3.89
C LEU A 41 35.47 25.92 4.91
N LEU A 42 35.03 24.84 5.53
CA LEU A 42 33.93 24.81 6.50
C LEU A 42 34.45 25.04 7.94
N GLU A 43 33.57 25.49 8.84
CA GLU A 43 33.89 25.82 10.25
C GLU A 43 34.69 24.71 10.97
N ASN A 44 34.38 23.45 10.68
CA ASN A 44 35.04 22.29 11.28
C ASN A 44 36.41 21.93 10.65
N ASN A 45 37.05 22.85 9.92
CA ASN A 45 38.29 22.62 9.16
C ASN A 45 38.17 21.50 8.11
N TYR A 46 36.97 21.34 7.55
CA TYR A 46 36.73 20.46 6.40
C TYR A 46 36.79 21.26 5.11
N LEU A 47 37.67 20.83 4.22
CA LEU A 47 37.77 21.32 2.86
C LEU A 47 36.78 20.55 1.98
N ILE A 48 35.95 21.29 1.24
CA ILE A 48 35.12 20.75 0.17
C ILE A 48 35.58 21.36 -1.16
N THR A 49 35.83 20.51 -2.14
CA THR A 49 36.17 20.93 -3.51
C THR A 49 35.33 20.17 -4.52
N SER A 50 35.10 20.77 -5.69
CA SER A 50 34.60 20.02 -6.85
C SER A 50 35.52 20.27 -8.06
N PRO A 51 36.02 19.21 -8.72
CA PRO A 51 36.81 19.35 -9.95
C PRO A 51 35.94 19.64 -11.18
N ASN A 52 34.67 19.22 -11.16
CA ASN A 52 33.81 19.17 -12.34
C ASN A 52 32.49 19.94 -12.22
N SER A 53 32.12 20.42 -11.03
CA SER A 53 30.97 21.31 -10.81
C SER A 53 31.38 22.78 -10.63
N ASN A 54 30.48 23.69 -10.99
CA ASN A 54 30.62 25.13 -10.74
C ASN A 54 29.99 25.58 -9.41
N VAL A 55 29.25 24.69 -8.75
CA VAL A 55 28.53 24.95 -7.49
C VAL A 55 29.02 24.00 -6.39
N LEU A 56 28.90 24.44 -5.14
CA LEU A 56 29.18 23.62 -3.96
C LEU A 56 27.89 23.40 -3.19
N PHE A 57 27.73 22.22 -2.58
CA PHE A 57 26.69 21.93 -1.61
C PHE A 57 27.33 21.73 -0.24
N ALA A 58 26.67 22.19 0.83
CA ALA A 58 27.12 21.94 2.19
C ALA A 58 27.01 20.44 2.53
N PRO A 59 28.11 19.76 2.86
CA PRO A 59 28.07 18.32 3.14
C PRO A 59 27.43 18.04 4.50
N PRO A 60 26.69 16.92 4.64
CA PRO A 60 26.07 16.54 5.91
C PRO A 60 27.11 15.93 6.87
N LEU A 61 27.91 16.77 7.52
CA LEU A 61 29.01 16.36 8.42
C LEU A 61 28.53 15.94 9.83
N SER A 62 27.37 16.42 10.26
CA SER A 62 26.81 16.15 11.58
C SER A 62 25.82 14.98 11.54
N PRO A 63 25.58 14.30 12.68
CA PRO A 63 24.46 13.37 12.80
C PRO A 63 23.14 14.03 12.37
N ARG A 64 22.30 13.28 11.66
CA ARG A 64 21.06 13.76 11.06
C ARG A 64 19.88 13.17 11.81
N ARG A 65 18.81 13.96 11.92
CA ARG A 65 17.49 13.53 12.40
C ARG A 65 16.53 13.63 11.24
N VAL A 66 16.31 12.51 10.57
CA VAL A 66 15.56 12.45 9.33
C VAL A 66 14.07 12.39 9.65
N ARG A 67 13.30 13.26 9.01
CA ARG A 67 11.83 13.28 9.04
C ARG A 67 11.28 13.84 7.75
N LEU A 68 10.05 13.48 7.42
CA LEU A 68 9.32 14.03 6.27
C LEU A 68 8.89 15.47 6.59
N ARG A 69 9.09 16.38 5.64
CA ARG A 69 8.68 17.80 5.75
C ARG A 69 7.28 18.01 5.20
N ARG A 70 6.72 19.20 5.40
CA ARG A 70 5.36 19.57 4.96
C ARG A 70 5.11 19.38 3.45
N ASP A 71 6.16 19.53 2.65
CA ASP A 71 6.14 19.40 1.19
C ASP A 71 6.62 18.00 0.74
N LEU A 72 6.46 17.01 1.62
CA LEU A 72 6.61 15.57 1.35
C LEU A 72 8.00 15.15 0.83
N HIS A 73 9.04 15.84 1.29
CA HIS A 73 10.44 15.50 1.04
C HIS A 73 11.23 15.39 2.36
N PHE A 74 12.42 14.78 2.32
CA PHE A 74 13.33 14.65 3.47
C PHE A 74 14.39 15.75 3.55
N PHE A 75 14.21 16.83 2.78
CA PHE A 75 15.05 18.03 2.76
C PHE A 75 16.50 17.67 2.39
N HIS A 76 17.51 18.15 3.12
CA HIS A 76 18.93 17.78 2.95
C HIS A 76 19.21 16.27 2.83
N ASP A 77 18.40 15.44 3.47
CA ASP A 77 18.61 13.99 3.51
C ASP A 77 17.91 13.27 2.34
N ASP A 78 17.21 14.02 1.48
CA ASP A 78 16.49 13.48 0.33
C ASP A 78 17.39 13.38 -0.90
N PRO A 79 17.71 12.17 -1.40
CA PRO A 79 18.55 12.01 -2.59
C PRO A 79 17.90 12.57 -3.86
N LEU A 80 16.60 12.88 -3.83
CA LEU A 80 15.88 13.52 -4.93
C LEU A 80 16.31 14.97 -5.16
N PHE A 81 16.68 15.67 -4.10
CA PHE A 81 16.85 17.13 -4.14
C PHE A 81 18.24 17.59 -3.74
N TYR A 82 19.00 16.76 -3.01
CA TYR A 82 20.27 17.14 -2.44
C TYR A 82 21.32 16.03 -2.62
N PRO A 83 22.58 16.36 -2.94
CA PRO A 83 23.65 15.36 -3.04
C PRO A 83 23.82 14.58 -1.75
N GLN A 84 24.04 13.27 -1.88
CA GLN A 84 24.26 12.40 -0.73
C GLN A 84 25.69 11.84 -0.73
N PRO A 85 26.22 11.41 0.43
CA PRO A 85 27.42 10.59 0.47
C PRO A 85 27.26 9.37 -0.45
N PHE A 86 28.26 9.12 -1.28
CA PHE A 86 28.25 8.00 -2.21
C PHE A 86 28.13 6.66 -1.47
N ASP A 87 27.18 5.83 -1.90
CA ASP A 87 26.90 4.51 -1.35
C ASP A 87 27.08 3.44 -2.44
N GLU A 88 27.99 2.50 -2.22
CA GLU A 88 28.29 1.41 -3.16
C GLU A 88 27.11 0.45 -3.32
N LEU A 89 26.20 0.36 -2.33
CA LEU A 89 24.98 -0.44 -2.44
C LEU A 89 23.90 0.25 -3.28
N ARG A 90 23.96 1.58 -3.41
CA ARG A 90 23.03 2.39 -4.21
C ARG A 90 23.79 3.37 -5.11
N PRO A 91 24.62 2.85 -6.04
CA PRO A 91 25.51 3.68 -6.85
C PRO A 91 24.77 4.52 -7.90
N HIS A 92 23.46 4.32 -8.04
CA HIS A 92 22.59 5.02 -8.97
C HIS A 92 22.01 6.32 -8.40
N LEU A 93 22.00 6.53 -7.07
CA LEU A 93 21.47 7.77 -6.47
C LEU A 93 22.11 9.07 -7.01
N PRO A 94 23.43 9.13 -7.29
CA PRO A 94 24.05 10.33 -7.86
C PRO A 94 23.51 10.69 -9.25
N LEU A 95 22.91 9.73 -9.96
CA LEU A 95 22.33 9.89 -11.29
C LEU A 95 20.85 10.30 -11.25
N ILE A 96 20.26 10.47 -10.06
CA ILE A 96 18.92 11.06 -9.96
C ILE A 96 18.96 12.43 -10.63
N ARG A 97 17.94 12.68 -11.47
CA ARG A 97 17.81 13.92 -12.22
C ARG A 97 17.78 15.12 -11.28
N ALA A 98 18.49 16.18 -11.62
CA ALA A 98 18.45 17.42 -10.85
C ALA A 98 17.05 18.07 -10.97
N PRO A 99 16.53 18.68 -9.90
CA PRO A 99 15.27 19.41 -9.94
C PRO A 99 15.29 20.54 -10.96
N SER A 100 14.20 20.71 -11.70
CA SER A 100 14.04 21.78 -12.70
C SER A 100 12.73 22.54 -12.49
N ASN A 101 12.80 23.87 -12.59
CA ASN A 101 11.64 24.76 -12.60
C ASN A 101 11.11 25.04 -14.01
N ASP A 102 11.79 24.55 -15.06
CA ASP A 102 11.35 24.75 -16.44
C ASP A 102 10.12 23.88 -16.73
N PRO A 103 8.94 24.48 -17.03
CA PRO A 103 7.74 23.72 -17.37
C PRO A 103 7.87 22.88 -18.64
N GLY A 104 8.78 23.25 -19.55
CA GLY A 104 9.09 22.51 -20.77
C GLY A 104 10.02 21.31 -20.56
N HIS A 105 10.59 21.15 -19.36
CA HIS A 105 11.49 20.04 -19.08
C HIS A 105 10.73 18.70 -19.11
N PRO A 106 11.25 17.64 -19.77
CA PRO A 106 10.55 16.35 -19.88
C PRO A 106 10.19 15.72 -18.53
N PHE A 107 10.98 16.02 -17.48
CA PHE A 107 10.75 15.56 -16.10
C PHE A 107 10.12 16.63 -15.20
N ALA A 108 9.56 17.72 -15.73
CA ALA A 108 8.96 18.78 -14.91
C ALA A 108 7.90 18.25 -13.94
N ALA A 109 7.10 17.26 -14.37
CA ALA A 109 6.09 16.61 -13.54
C ALA A 109 6.65 15.81 -12.35
N ALA A 110 7.98 15.56 -12.30
CA ALA A 110 8.62 14.86 -11.19
C ALA A 110 8.77 15.74 -9.94
N TRP A 111 8.68 17.07 -10.09
CA TRP A 111 9.01 18.04 -9.04
C TRP A 111 7.86 18.96 -8.63
N VAL A 112 6.64 18.64 -9.09
CA VAL A 112 5.44 19.44 -8.82
C VAL A 112 4.45 18.60 -8.05
N LEU A 113 4.04 19.04 -6.86
CA LEU A 113 2.94 18.42 -6.10
C LEU A 113 1.58 19.00 -6.53
N PRO A 114 0.49 18.23 -6.43
CA PRO A 114 -0.84 18.74 -6.72
C PRO A 114 -1.27 19.73 -5.64
N SER A 115 -1.62 20.96 -6.05
CA SER A 115 -2.41 21.90 -5.24
C SER A 115 -3.91 21.54 -5.23
N GLU A 116 -4.70 22.17 -4.36
CA GLU A 116 -6.16 21.99 -4.27
C GLU A 116 -6.90 22.12 -5.62
N LYS A 117 -6.42 22.98 -6.53
CA LYS A 117 -7.00 23.12 -7.89
C LYS A 117 -6.92 21.87 -8.78
N HIS A 118 -6.11 20.87 -8.40
CA HIS A 118 -5.99 19.59 -9.12
C HIS A 118 -6.73 18.47 -8.41
N PHE A 119 -7.64 18.82 -7.51
CA PHE A 119 -8.43 17.88 -6.74
C PHE A 119 -9.91 18.08 -7.10
N ASP A 120 -10.46 17.11 -7.81
CA ASP A 120 -11.87 17.11 -8.18
C ASP A 120 -12.64 16.38 -7.08
N GLU A 121 -13.40 17.14 -6.29
CA GLU A 121 -14.23 16.59 -5.21
C GLU A 121 -15.29 15.65 -5.77
N ALA A 122 -15.41 14.46 -5.17
CA ALA A 122 -16.28 13.40 -5.67
C ALA A 122 -17.74 13.62 -5.20
N GLY A 123 -18.42 14.60 -5.82
CA GLY A 123 -19.84 14.90 -5.57
C GLY A 123 -20.16 15.36 -4.14
N ASP A 124 -21.37 15.90 -3.94
CA ASP A 124 -21.82 16.50 -2.67
C ASP A 124 -21.81 15.53 -1.46
N MET A 125 -21.59 14.22 -1.65
CA MET A 125 -21.75 13.18 -0.63
C MET A 125 -20.43 12.62 -0.06
N LEU A 126 -19.30 12.78 -0.75
CA LEU A 126 -18.00 12.26 -0.31
C LEU A 126 -17.10 13.40 0.19
N TYR A 127 -17.57 14.11 1.23
CA TYR A 127 -16.85 15.25 1.81
C TYR A 127 -15.38 14.91 2.10
N ASN A 128 -14.47 15.66 1.47
CA ASN A 128 -13.01 15.55 1.52
C ASN A 128 -12.39 14.33 0.83
N MET A 129 -13.16 13.55 0.06
CA MET A 129 -12.60 12.63 -0.93
C MET A 129 -12.82 13.16 -2.35
N GLY A 130 -11.82 12.95 -3.17
CA GLY A 130 -11.83 13.40 -4.54
C GLY A 130 -10.88 12.57 -5.36
N ILE A 131 -10.87 12.82 -6.65
CA ILE A 131 -9.94 12.23 -7.58
C ILE A 131 -8.91 13.28 -7.98
N LEU A 132 -7.74 12.82 -8.38
CA LEU A 132 -6.75 13.68 -8.98
C LEU A 132 -7.25 14.12 -10.36
N ASP A 133 -7.18 15.42 -10.64
CA ASP A 133 -7.49 15.99 -11.95
C ASP A 133 -6.79 15.18 -13.05
N ASN A 134 -7.57 14.86 -14.09
CA ASN A 134 -7.10 14.02 -15.19
C ASN A 134 -5.93 14.66 -15.95
N THR A 135 -5.87 16.00 -16.02
CA THR A 135 -4.76 16.70 -16.68
C THR A 135 -3.45 16.47 -15.93
N PHE A 136 -3.46 16.61 -14.60
CA PHE A 136 -2.31 16.33 -13.76
C PHE A 136 -1.94 14.84 -13.77
N TYR A 137 -2.92 13.95 -13.68
CA TYR A 137 -2.71 12.50 -13.79
C TYR A 137 -2.01 12.11 -15.09
N LEU A 138 -2.50 12.60 -16.24
CA LEU A 138 -1.91 12.31 -17.55
C LEU A 138 -0.46 12.78 -17.65
N ARG A 139 -0.11 13.94 -17.09
CA ARG A 139 1.27 14.44 -17.07
C ARG A 139 2.22 13.48 -16.33
N ILE A 140 1.83 13.01 -15.14
CA ILE A 140 2.65 12.05 -14.38
C ILE A 140 2.66 10.68 -15.06
N LYS A 141 1.54 10.25 -15.64
CA LYS A 141 1.47 9.00 -16.40
C LYS A 141 2.40 9.02 -17.61
N THR A 142 2.43 10.11 -18.39
CA THR A 142 3.35 10.26 -19.53
C THR A 142 4.81 10.17 -19.09
N LEU A 143 5.15 10.79 -17.96
CA LEU A 143 6.48 10.70 -17.37
C LEU A 143 6.81 9.24 -16.98
N ALA A 144 5.90 8.57 -16.26
CA ALA A 144 6.07 7.18 -15.86
C ALA A 144 6.22 6.24 -17.08
N ASP A 145 5.35 6.38 -18.09
CA ASP A 145 5.40 5.60 -19.32
C ASP A 145 6.74 5.79 -20.06
N THR A 146 7.30 7.01 -20.04
CA THR A 146 8.61 7.31 -20.65
C THR A 146 9.72 6.51 -19.97
N VAL A 147 9.73 6.49 -18.63
CA VAL A 147 10.72 5.73 -17.86
C VAL A 147 10.51 4.23 -18.03
N LEU A 148 9.27 3.72 -17.95
CA LEU A 148 8.96 2.30 -18.15
C LEU A 148 9.37 1.80 -19.54
N LYS A 149 9.15 2.60 -20.59
CA LYS A 149 9.60 2.28 -21.97
C LYS A 149 11.12 2.26 -22.12
N SER A 150 11.85 3.04 -21.31
CA SER A 150 13.32 3.08 -21.36
C SER A 150 13.96 1.81 -20.79
N ILE A 151 13.20 1.01 -20.04
CA ILE A 151 13.67 -0.27 -19.53
C ILE A 151 13.64 -1.27 -20.71
N ASN A 152 14.80 -1.54 -21.31
CA ASN A 152 14.93 -2.42 -22.49
C ASN A 152 14.64 -3.90 -22.15
N SER A 153 13.93 -4.61 -23.03
CA SER A 153 13.54 -6.04 -22.92
C SER A 153 14.67 -7.00 -22.54
N ASN A 154 15.93 -6.68 -22.87
CA ASN A 154 17.09 -7.53 -22.58
C ASN A 154 17.67 -7.37 -21.16
N ASN A 155 17.33 -6.30 -20.43
CA ASN A 155 17.86 -6.02 -19.08
C ASN A 155 16.86 -6.39 -17.96
N HIS A 156 15.58 -6.56 -18.29
CA HIS A 156 14.53 -6.91 -17.31
C HIS A 156 14.74 -8.27 -16.69
N GLU A 157 15.20 -9.28 -17.44
CA GLU A 157 15.29 -10.65 -16.89
C GLU A 157 16.36 -10.81 -15.79
N VAL A 158 17.26 -9.84 -15.61
CA VAL A 158 18.41 -9.99 -14.68
C VAL A 158 18.38 -9.01 -13.50
N ASP A 159 17.88 -7.77 -13.65
CA ASP A 159 17.89 -6.79 -12.56
C ASP A 159 16.54 -6.77 -11.80
N VAL A 160 16.51 -7.45 -10.65
CA VAL A 160 15.35 -7.54 -9.75
C VAL A 160 14.83 -6.16 -9.33
N TYR A 161 15.72 -5.19 -9.14
CA TYR A 161 15.36 -3.85 -8.70
C TYR A 161 14.54 -3.12 -9.79
N LEU A 162 14.95 -3.22 -11.06
CA LEU A 162 14.19 -2.65 -12.19
C LEU A 162 12.80 -3.28 -12.32
N CYS A 163 12.70 -4.61 -12.23
CA CYS A 163 11.40 -5.29 -12.32
C CYS A 163 10.45 -4.88 -11.19
N GLN A 164 10.93 -4.90 -9.94
CA GLN A 164 10.12 -4.51 -8.79
C GLN A 164 9.73 -3.03 -8.85
N GLY A 165 10.67 -2.15 -9.23
CA GLY A 165 10.42 -0.72 -9.38
C GLY A 165 9.39 -0.43 -10.48
N ALA A 166 9.46 -1.11 -11.62
CA ALA A 166 8.50 -0.98 -12.70
C ALA A 166 7.08 -1.39 -12.26
N LEU A 167 6.95 -2.56 -11.62
CA LEU A 167 5.67 -3.03 -11.07
C LEU A 167 5.10 -2.06 -10.03
N GLN A 168 5.95 -1.48 -9.19
CA GLN A 168 5.53 -0.51 -8.19
C GLN A 168 5.03 0.79 -8.83
N VAL A 169 5.71 1.32 -9.85
CA VAL A 169 5.27 2.49 -10.61
C VAL A 169 3.91 2.23 -11.27
N GLU A 170 3.75 1.09 -11.95
CA GLU A 170 2.48 0.70 -12.58
C GLU A 170 1.34 0.57 -11.57
N ARG A 171 1.60 -0.04 -10.41
CA ARG A 171 0.63 -0.16 -9.31
C ARG A 171 0.22 1.22 -8.79
N MET A 172 1.18 2.10 -8.59
CA MET A 172 0.93 3.43 -8.06
C MET A 172 0.13 4.30 -9.02
N LEU A 173 0.34 4.19 -10.33
CA LEU A 173 -0.50 4.85 -11.33
C LEU A 173 -1.98 4.44 -11.20
N LYS A 174 -2.26 3.14 -11.02
CA LYS A 174 -3.62 2.64 -10.81
C LYS A 174 -4.23 3.18 -9.51
N ILE A 175 -3.45 3.18 -8.42
CA ILE A 175 -3.90 3.69 -7.12
C ILE A 175 -4.13 5.21 -7.15
N LEU A 176 -3.40 5.95 -7.98
CA LEU A 176 -3.53 7.40 -8.07
C LEU A 176 -4.87 7.86 -8.64
N GLN A 177 -5.54 7.01 -9.43
CA GLN A 177 -6.88 7.28 -9.96
C GLN A 177 -8.01 6.97 -8.96
N MET A 178 -7.69 6.37 -7.80
CA MET A 178 -8.69 6.05 -6.80
C MET A 178 -9.02 7.27 -5.94
N ALA A 179 -10.31 7.46 -5.65
CA ALA A 179 -10.76 8.49 -4.73
C ALA A 179 -10.05 8.38 -3.37
N ALA A 180 -9.56 9.52 -2.88
CA ALA A 180 -8.84 9.63 -1.62
C ALA A 180 -8.88 11.06 -1.10
N SER A 181 -8.39 11.27 0.12
CA SER A 181 -8.21 12.62 0.64
C SER A 181 -7.16 13.39 -0.16
N TYR A 182 -7.25 14.72 -0.14
CA TYR A 182 -6.25 15.59 -0.78
C TYR A 182 -4.82 15.26 -0.30
N GLU A 183 -4.63 15.06 1.00
CA GLU A 183 -3.31 14.69 1.56
C GLU A 183 -2.83 13.31 1.09
N ASP A 184 -3.72 12.31 1.05
CA ASP A 184 -3.35 10.98 0.57
C ASP A 184 -2.97 11.01 -0.91
N ILE A 185 -3.66 11.82 -1.73
CA ILE A 185 -3.28 12.03 -3.13
C ILE A 185 -1.90 12.69 -3.22
N ARG A 186 -1.62 13.72 -2.42
CA ARG A 186 -0.28 14.32 -2.38
C ARG A 186 0.80 13.31 -2.00
N VAL A 187 0.57 12.48 -0.99
CA VAL A 187 1.51 11.42 -0.56
C VAL A 187 1.72 10.37 -1.67
N ARG A 188 0.64 9.96 -2.35
CA ARG A 188 0.70 9.04 -3.51
C ARG A 188 1.50 9.64 -4.65
N VAL A 189 1.27 10.90 -5.00
CA VAL A 189 2.03 11.61 -6.04
C VAL A 189 3.51 11.69 -5.65
N ALA A 190 3.83 12.17 -4.45
CA ALA A 190 5.21 12.32 -3.99
C ALA A 190 5.97 10.97 -4.00
N THR A 191 5.30 9.90 -3.58
CA THR A 191 5.89 8.55 -3.56
C THR A 191 6.06 8.01 -4.98
N LEU A 192 5.13 8.30 -5.91
CA LEU A 192 5.24 7.88 -7.31
C LEU A 192 6.39 8.62 -8.01
N GLN A 193 6.51 9.93 -7.80
CA GLN A 193 7.60 10.75 -8.33
C GLN A 193 8.96 10.20 -7.89
N ARG A 194 9.10 9.87 -6.60
CA ARG A 194 10.31 9.21 -6.07
C ARG A 194 10.64 7.92 -6.80
N ASN A 195 9.66 7.01 -6.92
CA ASN A 195 9.87 5.73 -7.57
C ASN A 195 10.25 5.89 -9.06
N ILE A 196 9.63 6.83 -9.77
CA ILE A 196 9.96 7.14 -11.18
C ILE A 196 11.41 7.63 -11.30
N LEU A 197 11.82 8.57 -10.46
CA LEU A 197 13.15 9.18 -10.52
C LEU A 197 14.27 8.20 -10.13
N GLU A 198 14.03 7.38 -9.11
CA GLU A 198 14.99 6.36 -8.68
C GLU A 198 15.12 5.24 -9.74
N LEU A 199 14.00 4.86 -10.36
CA LEU A 199 13.98 3.90 -11.46
C LEU A 199 14.73 4.42 -12.70
N ASP A 200 14.47 5.66 -13.11
CA ASP A 200 15.19 6.32 -14.21
C ASP A 200 16.71 6.45 -13.91
N ALA A 201 17.08 6.75 -12.66
CA ALA A 201 18.48 6.78 -12.25
C ALA A 201 19.14 5.38 -12.33
N ARG A 202 18.41 4.31 -11.94
CA ARG A 202 18.90 2.92 -12.05
C ARG A 202 19.08 2.50 -13.51
N VAL A 203 18.15 2.85 -14.40
CA VAL A 203 18.26 2.59 -15.85
C VAL A 203 19.51 3.27 -16.42
N ARG A 204 19.73 4.54 -16.06
CA ARG A 204 20.91 5.29 -16.51
C ARG A 204 22.21 4.70 -15.99
N TYR A 205 22.25 4.31 -14.72
CA TYR A 205 23.41 3.65 -14.13
C TYR A 205 23.79 2.36 -14.87
N LEU A 206 22.81 1.49 -15.12
CA LEU A 206 23.05 0.24 -15.84
C LEU A 206 23.45 0.48 -17.30
N SER A 207 22.85 1.45 -17.97
CA SER A 207 23.21 1.82 -19.34
C SER A 207 24.64 2.35 -19.44
N GLN A 208 25.09 3.18 -18.49
CA GLN A 208 26.47 3.68 -18.44
C GLN A 208 27.47 2.56 -18.09
N ARG A 209 27.14 1.69 -17.15
CA ARG A 209 28.02 0.58 -16.73
C ARG A 209 28.15 -0.52 -17.78
N LEU A 210 27.09 -0.79 -18.53
CA LEU A 210 27.05 -1.84 -19.56
C LEU A 210 27.41 -1.31 -20.95
N ALA A 211 27.66 0.00 -21.10
CA ALA A 211 28.18 0.55 -22.34
C ALA A 211 29.51 -0.16 -22.66
N PRO A 212 29.72 -0.69 -23.87
CA PRO A 212 31.00 -1.26 -24.26
C PRO A 212 32.07 -0.20 -24.00
N ALA A 213 33.19 -0.62 -23.40
CA ALA A 213 34.33 0.24 -23.09
C ALA A 213 34.95 0.79 -24.38
N VAL A 214 34.31 1.79 -24.97
CA VAL A 214 34.73 2.44 -26.20
C VAL A 214 35.45 3.72 -25.78
N HIS A 215 36.77 3.58 -25.68
CA HIS A 215 37.81 4.59 -25.49
C HIS A 215 38.29 4.86 -24.05
N GLU A 216 39.37 4.16 -23.69
CA GLU A 216 40.22 4.34 -22.49
C GLU A 216 41.00 5.68 -22.42
N SER A 217 40.47 6.82 -22.88
CA SER A 217 41.27 8.06 -22.86
C SER A 217 40.53 9.39 -22.75
N SER A 218 39.20 9.41 -22.74
CA SER A 218 38.41 10.65 -22.72
C SER A 218 37.50 10.68 -21.50
N ARG A 219 37.61 11.71 -20.65
CA ARG A 219 36.62 11.96 -19.58
C ARG A 219 35.28 12.31 -20.21
N ASP A 220 34.19 11.75 -19.70
CA ASP A 220 32.87 12.12 -20.16
C ASP A 220 32.57 13.59 -19.83
N PRO A 221 31.87 14.33 -20.71
CA PRO A 221 31.38 15.66 -20.39
C PRO A 221 30.54 15.65 -19.12
N VAL A 222 30.65 16.70 -18.31
CA VAL A 222 29.93 16.79 -17.04
C VAL A 222 28.42 16.84 -17.28
N CYS A 223 27.71 15.88 -16.70
CA CYS A 223 26.27 15.73 -16.73
C CYS A 223 25.64 16.63 -15.66
N LEU A 224 25.29 17.87 -16.01
CA LEU A 224 24.73 18.84 -15.06
C LEU A 224 23.24 18.63 -14.75
N ASP A 225 22.58 17.69 -15.41
CA ASP A 225 21.17 17.34 -15.20
C ASP A 225 20.98 16.27 -14.10
N VAL A 226 22.02 15.94 -13.32
CA VAL A 226 21.95 14.99 -12.20
C VAL A 226 22.42 15.60 -10.88
N ILE A 227 21.96 15.03 -9.77
CA ILE A 227 22.22 15.51 -8.40
C ILE A 227 23.71 15.39 -8.02
N GLY A 228 24.40 14.33 -8.41
CA GLY A 228 25.80 14.08 -8.02
C GLY A 228 25.96 13.55 -6.60
N ALA A 229 27.19 13.52 -6.08
CA ALA A 229 27.48 12.92 -4.78
C ALA A 229 28.65 13.55 -4.01
N PHE A 230 28.60 13.41 -2.68
CA PHE A 230 29.75 13.64 -1.82
C PHE A 230 30.61 12.38 -1.72
N THR A 231 31.93 12.54 -1.64
CA THR A 231 32.85 11.45 -1.34
C THR A 231 34.02 11.96 -0.51
N ASP A 232 34.58 11.10 0.33
CA ASP A 232 35.88 11.29 0.99
C ASP A 232 36.95 10.29 0.48
N LYS A 233 36.58 9.46 -0.51
CA LYS A 233 37.44 8.45 -1.14
C LYS A 233 37.92 8.91 -2.52
N LEU A 234 39.24 8.91 -2.73
CA LEU A 234 39.86 9.29 -4.00
C LEU A 234 39.46 8.39 -5.18
N ALA A 235 39.32 7.08 -4.96
CA ALA A 235 38.93 6.15 -6.03
C ALA A 235 37.51 6.44 -6.56
N ILE A 236 36.58 6.78 -5.67
CA ILE A 236 35.22 7.16 -6.05
C ILE A 236 35.21 8.53 -6.73
N LEU A 237 36.01 9.48 -6.23
CA LEU A 237 36.17 10.79 -6.84
C LEU A 237 36.62 10.68 -8.31
N ASP A 238 37.67 9.89 -8.57
CA ASP A 238 38.17 9.65 -9.91
C ASP A 238 37.12 8.98 -10.80
N THR A 239 36.46 7.92 -10.28
CA THR A 239 35.40 7.21 -11.00
C THR A 239 34.26 8.15 -11.43
N LEU A 240 33.71 8.92 -10.49
CA LEU A 240 32.60 9.85 -10.79
C LEU A 240 33.05 10.98 -11.73
N CYS A 241 34.28 11.48 -11.61
CA CYS A 241 34.82 12.47 -12.54
C CYS A 241 34.92 11.93 -13.96
N ASN A 242 35.40 10.69 -14.12
CA ASN A 242 35.56 10.06 -15.43
C ASN A 242 34.20 9.77 -16.09
N LEU A 243 33.17 9.44 -15.29
CA LEU A 243 31.78 9.28 -15.73
C LEU A 243 31.02 10.60 -15.94
N GLY A 244 31.68 11.75 -15.78
CA GLY A 244 31.02 13.06 -15.90
C GLY A 244 29.98 13.36 -14.82
N ILE A 245 29.92 12.59 -13.73
CA ILE A 245 28.95 12.80 -12.65
C ILE A 245 29.46 13.90 -11.71
N PRO A 246 28.67 14.94 -11.40
CA PRO A 246 29.06 15.97 -10.44
C PRO A 246 29.46 15.37 -9.10
N VAL A 247 30.63 15.76 -8.60
CA VAL A 247 31.18 15.19 -7.37
C VAL A 247 31.85 16.25 -6.50
N TRP A 248 31.68 16.10 -5.19
CA TRP A 248 32.24 16.95 -4.17
C TRP A 248 33.14 16.15 -3.24
N TYR A 249 34.43 16.47 -3.25
CA TYR A 249 35.44 15.82 -2.42
C TYR A 249 35.54 16.51 -1.07
N VAL A 250 35.14 15.80 -0.01
CA VAL A 250 35.04 16.30 1.36
C VAL A 250 36.14 15.68 2.22
N ARG A 251 36.99 16.50 2.83
CA ARG A 251 38.13 16.01 3.61
C ARG A 251 38.61 17.02 4.66
N PRO A 252 39.26 16.57 5.75
CA PRO A 252 39.96 17.49 6.64
C PRO A 252 41.07 18.24 5.89
N VAL A 253 41.15 19.56 6.06
CA VAL A 253 42.12 20.41 5.35
C VAL A 253 43.57 19.99 5.57
N ARG A 254 43.89 19.47 6.77
CA ARG A 254 45.20 18.90 7.13
C ARG A 254 45.68 17.78 6.21
N LYS A 255 44.79 17.10 5.48
CA LYS A 255 45.16 16.05 4.52
C LYS A 255 45.63 16.63 3.18
N THR A 256 45.25 17.86 2.86
CA THR A 256 45.57 18.53 1.58
C THR A 256 45.71 20.06 1.80
N PRO A 257 46.72 20.52 2.54
CA PRO A 257 46.93 21.95 2.80
C PRO A 257 47.25 22.73 1.51
N ASP A 258 47.78 22.05 0.50
CA ASP A 258 48.23 22.64 -0.77
C ASP A 258 47.35 22.23 -1.95
N ALA A 259 46.06 22.02 -1.71
CA ALA A 259 45.11 21.72 -2.77
C ALA A 259 45.01 22.89 -3.76
N ARG A 260 45.18 22.61 -5.06
CA ARG A 260 44.91 23.56 -6.13
C ARG A 260 43.41 23.83 -6.21
N ILE A 261 43.01 25.08 -6.00
CA ILE A 261 41.61 25.51 -6.07
C ILE A 261 41.55 26.80 -6.89
N ASN A 262 40.80 26.76 -7.99
CA ASN A 262 40.77 27.87 -8.94
C ASN A 262 39.84 29.01 -8.52
N ARG A 263 38.75 28.70 -7.81
CA ARG A 263 37.76 29.71 -7.41
C ARG A 263 37.12 29.40 -6.06
N LEU A 264 36.90 30.44 -5.26
CA LEU A 264 36.04 30.38 -4.09
C LEU A 264 34.58 30.18 -4.51
N ALA A 265 33.85 29.33 -3.79
CA ALA A 265 32.39 29.25 -3.92
C ALA A 265 31.75 29.13 -2.54
N HIS A 266 30.55 29.68 -2.39
CA HIS A 266 29.76 29.55 -1.17
C HIS A 266 28.93 28.28 -1.28
N PRO A 267 29.07 27.31 -0.35
CA PRO A 267 28.25 26.11 -0.37
C PRO A 267 26.77 26.44 -0.23
N ILE A 268 25.93 25.83 -1.08
CA ILE A 268 24.48 25.87 -0.97
C ILE A 268 24.10 25.17 0.33
N ALA A 269 23.59 25.96 1.27
CA ALA A 269 23.19 25.54 2.60
C ALA A 269 21.78 26.04 2.91
N GLU A 270 21.25 25.54 4.03
CA GLU A 270 20.01 26.05 4.63
C GLU A 270 20.21 27.46 5.14
N ASP A 271 19.26 28.35 4.83
CA ASP A 271 19.24 29.72 5.34
C ASP A 271 18.52 29.83 6.70
N SER A 272 18.48 31.05 7.26
CA SER A 272 17.81 31.32 8.54
C SER A 272 16.29 31.07 8.53
N SER A 273 15.68 30.94 7.34
CA SER A 273 14.26 30.64 7.16
C SER A 273 14.01 29.15 6.93
N GLN A 274 15.02 28.29 7.13
CA GLN A 274 14.97 26.85 6.86
C GLN A 274 14.78 26.52 5.38
N ILE A 275 15.23 27.38 4.46
CA ILE A 275 15.09 27.18 3.01
C ILE A 275 16.44 26.86 2.38
N ILE A 276 16.44 25.93 1.42
CA ILE A 276 17.58 25.70 0.51
C ILE A 276 17.18 26.16 -0.89
N ARG A 277 18.00 27.03 -1.50
CA ARG A 277 17.81 27.46 -2.89
C ARG A 277 18.71 26.64 -3.80
N LEU A 278 18.09 25.80 -4.62
CA LEU A 278 18.81 24.93 -5.57
C LEU A 278 19.28 25.72 -6.80
N PRO A 279 20.29 25.23 -7.55
CA PRO A 279 20.78 25.89 -8.75
C PRO A 279 19.72 26.14 -9.84
N SER A 280 18.67 25.33 -9.87
CA SER A 280 17.53 25.49 -10.79
C SER A 280 16.56 26.61 -10.39
N GLY A 281 16.77 27.26 -9.25
CA GLY A 281 15.86 28.23 -8.65
C GLY A 281 14.75 27.61 -7.80
N LEU A 282 14.64 26.27 -7.74
CA LEU A 282 13.68 25.59 -6.88
C LEU A 282 14.07 25.84 -5.40
N GLN A 283 13.07 26.12 -4.57
CA GLN A 283 13.23 26.34 -3.13
C GLN A 283 12.71 25.11 -2.39
N LEU A 284 13.58 24.49 -1.58
CA LEU A 284 13.18 23.41 -0.68
C LEU A 284 12.88 24.00 0.69
N ASP A 285 11.72 23.68 1.24
CA ASP A 285 11.29 24.17 2.54
C ASP A 285 11.52 23.11 3.64
N GLY A 286 12.41 23.41 4.58
CA GLY A 286 12.78 22.53 5.68
C GLY A 286 11.77 22.48 6.83
N THR A 287 10.67 23.25 6.77
CA THR A 287 9.67 23.32 7.83
C THR A 287 8.88 22.01 8.00
N ASP A 288 8.54 21.73 9.25
CA ASP A 288 7.76 20.54 9.60
C ASP A 288 6.27 20.70 9.21
N ALA A 289 5.63 19.57 8.90
CA ALA A 289 4.17 19.50 8.78
C ALA A 289 3.50 19.75 10.13
N ASP A 290 2.22 20.12 10.14
CA ASP A 290 1.41 20.22 11.36
C ASP A 290 0.28 19.16 11.35
N PRO A 291 0.29 18.16 12.25
CA PRO A 291 1.33 17.89 13.26
C PRO A 291 2.61 17.31 12.65
N ASN A 292 3.73 17.48 13.36
CA ASN A 292 5.03 17.00 12.91
C ASN A 292 5.03 15.50 12.60
N HIS A 293 5.63 15.13 11.48
CA HIS A 293 5.95 13.74 11.18
C HIS A 293 7.00 13.18 12.16
N LYS A 294 6.94 11.88 12.44
CA LYS A 294 7.91 11.23 13.33
C LYS A 294 9.32 11.29 12.75
N VAL A 295 10.31 11.32 13.64
CA VAL A 295 11.71 11.06 13.25
C VAL A 295 11.80 9.59 12.83
N VAL A 296 12.17 9.35 11.58
CA VAL A 296 12.24 7.99 11.01
C VAL A 296 13.61 7.37 11.20
N TRP A 297 14.63 8.20 11.38
CA TRP A 297 16.00 7.76 11.55
C TRP A 297 16.88 8.83 12.20
N GLU A 298 17.87 8.40 12.99
CA GLU A 298 18.86 9.26 13.63
C GLU A 298 20.25 8.61 13.58
N GLY A 299 21.28 9.36 13.14
CA GLY A 299 22.64 8.84 13.04
C GLY A 299 23.51 9.57 12.01
N LEU A 300 24.62 8.95 11.57
CA LEU A 300 25.55 9.53 10.58
C LEU A 300 25.04 9.44 9.13
N SER A 301 25.08 10.54 8.38
CA SER A 301 24.58 10.63 6.99
C SER A 301 25.15 9.58 6.01
N THR A 302 26.30 8.98 6.33
CA THR A 302 26.94 7.92 5.54
C THR A 302 26.28 6.54 5.71
N LYS A 303 25.32 6.40 6.63
CA LYS A 303 24.67 5.13 6.94
C LYS A 303 23.51 4.85 5.99
N PRO A 304 23.58 3.77 5.18
CA PRO A 304 22.58 3.47 4.14
C PRO A 304 21.20 3.10 4.70
N GLU A 305 21.11 2.71 5.97
CA GLU A 305 19.87 2.29 6.64
C GLU A 305 18.82 3.40 6.67
N ARG A 306 19.24 4.67 6.58
CA ARG A 306 18.32 5.81 6.54
C ARG A 306 17.38 5.77 5.33
N TYR A 307 17.85 5.29 4.17
CA TYR A 307 17.01 5.20 2.97
C TYR A 307 15.93 4.14 3.12
N ALA A 308 16.26 3.00 3.75
CA ALA A 308 15.28 1.99 4.09
C ALA A 308 14.23 2.55 5.06
N ALA A 309 14.65 3.31 6.08
CA ALA A 309 13.73 3.95 7.03
C ALA A 309 12.83 5.01 6.37
N MET A 310 13.35 5.82 5.45
CA MET A 310 12.57 6.77 4.65
C MET A 310 11.49 6.04 3.83
N ASN A 311 11.88 4.99 3.09
CA ASN A 311 10.94 4.22 2.29
C ASN A 311 9.90 3.52 3.17
N SER A 312 10.31 2.84 4.25
CA SER A 312 9.39 2.21 5.20
C SER A 312 8.41 3.22 5.81
N TYR A 313 8.83 4.47 6.03
CA TYR A 313 7.91 5.50 6.51
C TYR A 313 6.93 5.98 5.45
N LEU A 314 7.37 6.23 4.21
CA LEU A 314 6.46 6.58 3.12
C LEU A 314 5.45 5.45 2.86
N GLN A 315 5.90 4.20 2.86
CA GLN A 315 5.00 3.05 2.87
C GLN A 315 4.07 3.14 4.08
N SER A 316 4.56 3.33 5.31
CA SER A 316 3.70 3.53 6.50
C SER A 316 2.63 4.63 6.37
N LEU A 317 2.90 5.65 5.55
CA LEU A 317 1.96 6.74 5.30
C LEU A 317 0.86 6.35 4.31
N LEU A 318 1.21 5.57 3.28
CA LEU A 318 0.24 4.86 2.45
C LEU A 318 -0.49 3.80 3.29
N ASP A 319 0.21 3.25 4.28
CA ASP A 319 -0.10 2.07 5.07
C ASP A 319 -0.70 2.33 6.46
N GLN A 320 -1.29 3.51 6.71
CA GLN A 320 -1.73 3.92 8.07
C GLN A 320 -2.32 2.76 8.89
N PRO A 321 -1.81 2.46 10.11
CA PRO A 321 -2.17 1.26 10.88
C PRO A 321 -3.48 1.39 11.67
N SER A 322 -4.20 0.26 11.79
CA SER A 322 -5.49 0.23 12.48
C SER A 322 -5.35 0.42 13.98
N ALA A 323 -6.26 1.23 14.52
CA ALA A 323 -6.41 1.51 15.94
C ALA A 323 -7.04 0.35 16.75
N PHE A 324 -6.93 -0.90 16.27
CA PHE A 324 -7.41 -2.07 16.99
C PHE A 324 -6.48 -3.26 16.78
N GLY A 325 -5.81 -3.61 17.88
CA GLY A 325 -5.13 -4.87 18.16
C GLY A 325 -4.54 -5.62 16.97
N SER A 326 -3.26 -5.37 16.67
CA SER A 326 -2.46 -6.44 16.11
C SER A 326 -2.47 -7.60 17.12
N ASN A 327 -2.88 -8.78 16.68
CA ASN A 327 -2.58 -10.03 17.37
C ASN A 327 -1.07 -10.32 17.26
N GLN A 328 -0.25 -9.41 17.77
CA GLN A 328 1.07 -9.76 18.26
C GLN A 328 0.88 -10.13 19.72
N SER A 329 1.22 -11.37 20.03
CA SER A 329 1.30 -11.93 21.36
C SER A 329 2.05 -10.97 22.28
N GLN A 330 1.33 -10.11 23.00
CA GLN A 330 1.89 -9.38 24.12
C GLN A 330 1.92 -10.33 25.30
N SER A 331 3.09 -10.93 25.52
CA SER A 331 3.54 -11.33 26.85
C SER A 331 3.50 -10.09 27.74
N VAL A 332 2.42 -9.93 28.50
CA VAL A 332 2.29 -8.86 29.48
C VAL A 332 3.16 -9.24 30.68
N SER A 333 4.38 -8.70 30.69
CA SER A 333 5.24 -8.63 31.86
C SER A 333 4.62 -7.65 32.86
N PHE A 334 3.90 -8.15 33.86
CA PHE A 334 3.41 -7.34 34.98
C PHE A 334 4.58 -6.99 35.92
N TYR A 335 4.97 -5.72 35.96
CA TYR A 335 5.71 -5.18 37.10
C TYR A 335 4.76 -4.83 38.25
N GLN A 336 5.24 -5.17 39.44
CA GLN A 336 4.59 -5.20 40.74
C GLN A 336 4.25 -3.82 41.31
N GLY A 337 3.21 -3.78 42.16
CA GLY A 337 2.99 -2.69 43.11
C GLY A 337 1.71 -2.80 43.94
N SER A 338 1.75 -3.61 45.01
CA SER A 338 0.99 -3.52 46.29
C SER A 338 -0.56 -3.47 46.21
N GLY A 339 -1.32 -4.56 46.43
CA GLY A 339 -1.59 -5.23 47.73
C GLY A 339 -2.92 -4.70 48.36
N PRO A 340 -3.74 -5.46 49.13
CA PRO A 340 -3.42 -6.71 49.81
C PRO A 340 -4.32 -7.93 49.44
N MET A 341 -3.74 -9.08 49.78
CA MET A 341 -4.23 -10.45 49.65
C MET A 341 -5.62 -10.72 50.24
N ARG A 342 -6.34 -11.65 49.62
CA ARG A 342 -6.92 -12.76 50.39
C ARG A 342 -6.89 -14.08 49.63
N ALA A 343 -6.56 -15.10 50.39
CA ALA A 343 -6.00 -16.38 50.00
C ALA A 343 -7.03 -17.36 49.39
N SER A 344 -6.62 -17.99 48.28
CA SER A 344 -6.32 -19.42 48.19
C SER A 344 -7.04 -20.41 49.12
N LEU A 345 -7.76 -21.33 48.45
CA LEU A 345 -7.59 -22.79 48.49
C LEU A 345 -8.73 -23.68 49.04
N HIS A 346 -9.01 -24.67 48.19
CA HIS A 346 -9.32 -26.08 48.44
C HIS A 346 -10.71 -26.53 48.96
N TYR A 347 -11.41 -27.19 48.02
CA TYR A 347 -11.83 -28.59 48.06
C TYR A 347 -12.30 -29.19 49.40
N SER A 348 -13.61 -29.51 49.40
CA SER A 348 -14.18 -30.81 49.73
C SER A 348 -14.85 -31.10 51.07
N THR A 349 -16.03 -31.71 50.88
CA THR A 349 -16.64 -32.87 51.57
C THR A 349 -17.48 -32.68 52.83
N SER A 350 -18.65 -33.34 52.72
CA SER A 350 -19.51 -33.94 53.75
C SER A 350 -20.50 -33.01 54.47
N ARG A 351 -21.81 -33.22 54.26
CA ARG A 351 -22.73 -34.05 55.10
C ARG A 351 -22.71 -33.55 56.56
N ALA A 352 -23.82 -33.25 57.23
CA ALA A 352 -25.24 -33.48 57.04
C ALA A 352 -25.99 -32.59 58.05
N THR A 353 -27.29 -32.34 57.86
CA THR A 353 -28.31 -32.54 58.91
C THR A 353 -29.70 -32.30 58.34
N LEU A 354 -30.55 -33.32 58.51
CA LEU A 354 -32.01 -33.27 58.42
C LEU A 354 -32.60 -32.32 59.47
N ASN A 355 -33.73 -31.70 59.11
CA ASN A 355 -35.02 -31.84 59.83
C ASN A 355 -36.12 -31.36 58.86
N GLN A 356 -37.03 -32.25 58.40
CA GLN A 356 -38.35 -32.50 59.00
C GLN A 356 -39.16 -31.20 59.13
N THR A 357 -40.39 -31.00 58.65
CA THR A 357 -41.53 -31.83 58.20
C THR A 357 -42.61 -30.78 57.83
N GLY A 358 -43.53 -31.06 56.90
CA GLY A 358 -44.77 -30.27 56.84
C GLY A 358 -45.41 -30.12 55.46
N SER A 359 -46.29 -31.07 55.15
CA SER A 359 -47.32 -30.94 54.12
C SER A 359 -48.26 -29.76 54.41
N ARG A 360 -48.65 -29.01 53.36
CA ARG A 360 -50.00 -28.41 53.17
C ARG A 360 -50.08 -27.59 51.86
N GLN A 361 -50.76 -28.14 50.85
CA GLN A 361 -51.66 -27.37 49.98
C GLN A 361 -53.02 -27.19 50.72
N PRO A 362 -54.03 -26.39 50.28
CA PRO A 362 -54.28 -25.80 48.96
C PRO A 362 -54.85 -24.35 48.94
N HIS A 363 -55.13 -23.86 47.72
CA HIS A 363 -56.21 -22.93 47.30
C HIS A 363 -55.80 -21.71 46.45
N SER A 364 -55.94 -21.90 45.14
CA SER A 364 -56.67 -21.06 44.16
C SER A 364 -56.88 -19.57 44.44
N ARG A 365 -56.48 -18.73 43.47
CA ARG A 365 -57.39 -17.82 42.77
C ARG A 365 -56.85 -17.47 41.38
N LEU A 366 -57.77 -17.62 40.42
CA LEU A 366 -57.58 -17.46 38.98
C LEU A 366 -57.34 -15.99 38.60
N ALA A 367 -56.38 -15.75 37.71
CA ALA A 367 -56.40 -14.63 36.78
C ALA A 367 -55.93 -15.12 35.41
N THR A 368 -56.85 -15.05 34.47
CA THR A 368 -56.88 -15.61 33.13
C THR A 368 -55.77 -14.99 32.25
N ARG A 369 -54.83 -15.82 31.77
CA ARG A 369 -53.95 -15.48 30.63
C ARG A 369 -54.21 -16.49 29.49
N PRO A 370 -54.42 -16.04 28.25
CA PRO A 370 -54.71 -16.93 27.13
C PRO A 370 -53.49 -17.78 26.76
N MET A 371 -53.73 -19.08 26.62
CA MET A 371 -52.75 -20.10 26.23
C MET A 371 -52.20 -19.86 24.81
N PRO A 372 -50.89 -19.99 24.57
CA PRO A 372 -50.34 -20.06 23.22
C PRO A 372 -50.65 -21.44 22.58
N TYR A 373 -51.13 -21.41 21.34
CA TYR A 373 -51.39 -22.56 20.48
C TYR A 373 -50.25 -23.59 20.50
N HIS A 374 -50.57 -24.85 20.81
CA HIS A 374 -49.71 -26.00 20.51
C HIS A 374 -49.52 -26.14 19.00
N LYS A 375 -48.32 -25.84 18.49
CA LYS A 375 -47.88 -26.37 17.18
C LYS A 375 -47.60 -27.86 17.35
N LYS A 376 -48.29 -28.68 16.55
CA LYS A 376 -48.01 -30.12 16.39
C LYS A 376 -46.52 -30.32 16.04
N PRO A 377 -45.88 -31.42 16.49
CA PRO A 377 -44.52 -31.73 16.09
C PRO A 377 -44.49 -31.98 14.58
N GLN A 378 -44.02 -30.99 13.81
CA GLN A 378 -43.59 -31.23 12.45
C GLN A 378 -42.32 -32.06 12.54
N LEU A 379 -42.35 -33.25 11.93
CA LEU A 379 -41.18 -34.05 11.57
C LEU A 379 -40.06 -33.09 11.14
N GLN A 380 -38.97 -33.05 11.89
CA GLN A 380 -37.79 -32.27 11.53
C GLN A 380 -37.31 -32.76 10.17
N PRO A 381 -37.28 -31.91 9.12
CA PRO A 381 -36.49 -32.22 7.96
C PRO A 381 -35.05 -32.41 8.42
N GLN A 382 -34.39 -33.48 7.95
CA GLN A 382 -32.95 -33.72 8.15
C GLN A 382 -32.19 -32.40 8.08
N LYS A 383 -31.30 -32.15 9.07
CA LYS A 383 -30.39 -30.99 9.16
C LYS A 383 -29.98 -30.53 7.76
N GLN A 384 -30.59 -29.42 7.31
CA GLN A 384 -30.31 -28.84 6.00
C GLN A 384 -28.83 -28.46 5.93
N LYS A 385 -28.20 -28.86 4.82
CA LYS A 385 -26.80 -28.61 4.46
C LYS A 385 -26.50 -27.11 4.50
N ASN A 386 -25.30 -26.74 4.94
CA ASN A 386 -24.90 -25.34 5.13
C ASN A 386 -24.89 -24.59 3.77
N PRO A 387 -25.77 -23.59 3.54
CA PRO A 387 -26.03 -23.03 2.20
C PRO A 387 -24.84 -22.25 1.60
N SER A 388 -23.82 -21.93 2.39
CA SER A 388 -22.60 -21.23 1.96
C SER A 388 -21.72 -22.03 1.00
N PHE A 389 -21.87 -23.35 0.91
CA PHE A 389 -21.00 -24.23 0.11
C PHE A 389 -21.61 -24.70 -1.22
N ARG A 390 -22.80 -24.22 -1.58
CA ARG A 390 -23.47 -24.51 -2.85
C ARG A 390 -23.81 -23.23 -3.59
N GLU A 391 -23.55 -23.16 -4.88
CA GLU A 391 -24.07 -22.09 -5.75
C GLU A 391 -25.60 -22.11 -5.73
N GLU A 392 -26.22 -21.01 -5.32
CA GLU A 392 -27.67 -20.82 -5.40
C GLU A 392 -28.00 -20.05 -6.68
N LYS A 393 -29.08 -20.48 -7.35
CA LYS A 393 -29.55 -19.92 -8.63
C LYS A 393 -30.22 -18.56 -8.42
N SER A 394 -29.45 -17.51 -8.11
CA SER A 394 -29.91 -16.16 -8.45
C SER A 394 -29.61 -15.88 -9.93
N LEU A 395 -30.53 -15.18 -10.61
CA LEU A 395 -30.38 -14.81 -12.02
C LEU A 395 -29.27 -13.77 -12.24
N ALA A 396 -28.94 -12.95 -11.22
CA ALA A 396 -27.93 -11.89 -11.30
C ALA A 396 -26.57 -12.30 -10.73
N MET A 397 -26.53 -13.30 -9.83
CA MET A 397 -25.27 -13.77 -9.25
C MET A 397 -24.39 -14.38 -10.34
N PRO A 398 -23.13 -13.92 -10.51
CA PRO A 398 -22.21 -14.55 -11.44
C PRO A 398 -21.93 -16.00 -11.02
N SER A 399 -21.63 -16.89 -11.97
CA SER A 399 -21.28 -18.29 -11.69
C SER A 399 -19.83 -18.39 -11.22
N ALA A 400 -19.49 -19.27 -10.26
CA ALA A 400 -18.07 -19.45 -9.92
C ALA A 400 -17.35 -20.23 -11.03
N ALA A 401 -16.05 -20.00 -11.17
CA ALA A 401 -15.23 -20.70 -12.15
C ALA A 401 -15.29 -22.24 -11.88
N PRO A 402 -15.47 -23.10 -12.91
CA PRO A 402 -15.80 -24.51 -12.71
C PRO A 402 -14.84 -25.33 -11.81
N PRO A 403 -13.51 -25.14 -11.83
CA PRO A 403 -12.61 -25.82 -10.91
C PRO A 403 -12.85 -25.42 -9.44
N TRP A 404 -13.19 -24.16 -9.22
CA TRP A 404 -13.37 -23.55 -7.91
C TRP A 404 -14.75 -23.86 -7.31
N SER A 405 -15.80 -23.90 -8.13
CA SER A 405 -17.13 -24.34 -7.70
C SER A 405 -17.11 -25.81 -7.26
N ARG A 406 -16.42 -26.68 -8.02
CA ARG A 406 -16.18 -28.07 -7.64
C ARG A 406 -15.42 -28.20 -6.33
N ALA A 407 -14.37 -27.41 -6.14
CA ALA A 407 -13.57 -27.41 -4.91
C ALA A 407 -14.39 -26.99 -3.67
N LEU A 408 -15.21 -25.93 -3.77
CA LEU A 408 -16.11 -25.52 -2.69
C LEU A 408 -17.15 -26.59 -2.36
N ALA A 409 -17.69 -27.27 -3.37
CA ALA A 409 -18.71 -28.29 -3.20
C ALA A 409 -18.23 -29.48 -2.36
N LEU A 410 -16.93 -29.82 -2.40
CA LEU A 410 -16.32 -30.87 -1.57
C LEU A 410 -16.54 -30.66 -0.06
N HIS A 411 -16.65 -29.40 0.36
CA HIS A 411 -16.79 -29.02 1.77
C HIS A 411 -18.25 -28.87 2.22
N SER A 412 -19.24 -29.14 1.35
CA SER A 412 -20.68 -28.98 1.64
C SER A 412 -21.19 -29.80 2.83
N THR A 413 -20.48 -30.88 3.19
CA THR A 413 -20.81 -31.77 4.31
C THR A 413 -19.84 -31.65 5.48
N SER A 414 -18.87 -30.73 5.40
CA SER A 414 -17.83 -30.56 6.40
C SER A 414 -18.41 -29.99 7.71
N THR A 415 -18.06 -30.61 8.83
CA THR A 415 -18.45 -30.19 10.19
C THR A 415 -17.25 -29.69 11.00
N VAL A 416 -16.24 -29.13 10.33
CA VAL A 416 -15.07 -28.54 11.00
C VAL A 416 -15.57 -27.54 12.04
N GLN A 417 -15.22 -27.79 13.31
CA GLN A 417 -15.54 -26.84 14.37
C GLN A 417 -14.75 -25.55 14.12
N PRO A 418 -15.36 -24.37 14.26
CA PRO A 418 -14.63 -23.12 14.13
C PRO A 418 -13.44 -23.14 15.12
N PRO A 419 -12.22 -22.77 14.69
CA PRO A 419 -11.12 -22.59 15.64
C PRO A 419 -11.54 -21.60 16.74
N GLU A 420 -10.97 -21.72 17.95
CA GLU A 420 -11.22 -20.81 19.09
C GLU A 420 -10.88 -19.33 18.79
N ILE A 421 -10.28 -19.05 17.63
CA ILE A 421 -9.93 -17.72 17.17
C ILE A 421 -11.18 -16.98 16.65
N ALA A 422 -11.38 -15.78 17.21
CA ALA A 422 -12.51 -14.88 17.05
C ALA A 422 -13.07 -14.73 15.60
N GLU A 423 -14.39 -14.56 15.52
CA GLU A 423 -15.26 -14.42 14.35
C GLU A 423 -14.55 -14.19 12.98
N PRO A 424 -14.54 -15.18 12.06
CA PRO A 424 -14.00 -15.03 10.72
C PRO A 424 -14.95 -14.18 9.85
N GLY A 425 -14.89 -12.86 10.01
CA GLY A 425 -15.71 -11.93 9.25
C GLY A 425 -15.34 -11.87 7.76
N TYR A 426 -16.11 -11.06 7.02
CA TYR A 426 -15.93 -10.76 5.62
C TYR A 426 -15.41 -9.33 5.45
N PHE A 427 -14.50 -9.13 4.50
CA PHE A 427 -13.96 -7.82 4.13
C PHE A 427 -14.97 -6.95 3.38
N LEU A 428 -15.89 -7.59 2.65
CA LEU A 428 -16.97 -6.98 1.91
C LEU A 428 -18.29 -7.68 2.27
N PRO A 429 -19.45 -7.05 2.04
CA PRO A 429 -20.72 -7.73 2.30
C PRO A 429 -20.82 -9.00 1.45
N PRO A 430 -21.23 -10.15 2.03
CA PRO A 430 -21.47 -11.35 1.24
C PRO A 430 -22.48 -11.06 0.12
N PRO A 431 -22.22 -11.42 -1.15
CA PRO A 431 -23.09 -11.08 -2.29
C PRO A 431 -24.58 -11.46 -2.08
N ARG A 432 -24.83 -12.61 -1.43
CA ARG A 432 -26.19 -13.08 -1.10
C ARG A 432 -26.96 -12.17 -0.15
N LEU A 433 -26.26 -11.33 0.62
CA LEU A 433 -26.89 -10.36 1.50
C LEU A 433 -27.60 -9.28 0.69
N ILE A 434 -27.03 -8.91 -0.47
CA ILE A 434 -27.54 -7.87 -1.35
C ILE A 434 -28.64 -8.42 -2.26
N ASP A 435 -28.37 -9.55 -2.94
CA ASP A 435 -29.24 -10.06 -3.99
C ASP A 435 -30.14 -11.24 -3.57
N GLY A 436 -29.84 -11.89 -2.44
CA GLY A 436 -30.63 -13.00 -1.90
C GLY A 436 -32.04 -12.66 -1.39
N PRO A 437 -32.41 -11.41 -1.01
CA PRO A 437 -33.79 -11.10 -0.66
C PRO A 437 -34.76 -11.35 -1.82
N ILE A 438 -35.87 -12.05 -1.55
CA ILE A 438 -36.90 -12.34 -2.56
C ILE A 438 -37.63 -11.05 -2.99
N ASN A 439 -37.79 -10.09 -2.07
CA ASN A 439 -38.48 -8.84 -2.34
C ASN A 439 -37.59 -7.87 -3.14
N ALA A 440 -38.05 -7.46 -4.32
CA ALA A 440 -37.37 -6.51 -5.20
C ALA A 440 -37.04 -5.18 -4.52
N THR A 441 -37.94 -4.63 -3.70
CA THR A 441 -37.70 -3.39 -2.94
C THR A 441 -36.58 -3.57 -1.91
N THR A 442 -36.51 -4.74 -1.26
CA THR A 442 -35.42 -5.06 -0.31
C THR A 442 -34.08 -5.24 -1.02
N ARG A 443 -34.06 -5.85 -2.21
CA ARG A 443 -32.84 -5.93 -3.03
C ARG A 443 -32.39 -4.53 -3.45
N SER A 444 -33.29 -3.73 -4.00
CA SER A 444 -33.05 -2.34 -4.40
C SER A 444 -32.44 -1.52 -3.26
N PHE A 445 -33.00 -1.65 -2.04
CA PHE A 445 -32.45 -1.05 -0.82
C PHE A 445 -30.99 -1.44 -0.54
N TYR A 446 -30.63 -2.73 -0.64
CA TYR A 446 -29.26 -3.17 -0.38
C TYR A 446 -28.28 -2.80 -1.49
N TYR A 447 -28.68 -2.83 -2.76
CA TYR A 447 -27.85 -2.33 -3.86
C TYR A 447 -27.54 -0.84 -3.67
N ARG A 448 -28.57 -0.04 -3.44
CA ARG A 448 -28.43 1.40 -3.19
C ARG A 448 -27.49 1.68 -2.03
N ASN A 449 -27.72 1.05 -0.88
CA ASN A 449 -26.93 1.33 0.32
C ASN A 449 -25.49 0.81 0.19
N TRP A 450 -25.25 -0.26 -0.56
CA TRP A 450 -23.88 -0.69 -0.90
C TRP A 450 -23.20 0.36 -1.77
N LEU A 451 -23.84 0.81 -2.85
CA LEU A 451 -23.27 1.82 -3.76
C LEU A 451 -22.91 3.12 -3.02
N LYS A 452 -23.77 3.58 -2.09
CA LYS A 452 -23.52 4.75 -1.24
C LYS A 452 -22.20 4.69 -0.47
N ILE A 453 -21.88 3.55 0.15
CA ILE A 453 -20.66 3.40 0.98
C ILE A 453 -19.51 2.76 0.22
N ARG A 454 -19.72 2.26 -1.01
CA ARG A 454 -18.74 1.53 -1.79
C ARG A 454 -17.40 2.29 -1.90
N PRO A 455 -17.34 3.59 -2.27
CA PRO A 455 -16.07 4.32 -2.36
C PRO A 455 -15.30 4.34 -1.04
N VAL A 456 -16.02 4.60 0.06
CA VAL A 456 -15.43 4.62 1.42
C VAL A 456 -14.91 3.25 1.80
N ILE A 457 -15.67 2.18 1.57
CA ILE A 457 -15.24 0.81 1.90
C ILE A 457 -14.05 0.39 1.04
N LEU A 458 -14.07 0.63 -0.27
CA LEU A 458 -12.95 0.28 -1.16
C LEU A 458 -11.68 1.09 -0.85
N HIS A 459 -11.83 2.37 -0.49
CA HIS A 459 -10.72 3.19 -0.01
C HIS A 459 -10.15 2.63 1.30
N ASN A 460 -11.00 2.24 2.25
CA ASN A 460 -10.57 1.65 3.52
C ASN A 460 -9.95 0.25 3.36
N LEU A 461 -10.30 -0.51 2.32
CA LEU A 461 -9.54 -1.71 1.96
C LEU A 461 -8.12 -1.34 1.53
N ASN A 462 -7.97 -0.23 0.79
CA ASN A 462 -6.69 0.26 0.27
C ASN A 462 -5.77 0.88 1.32
N GLY A 463 -6.31 1.51 2.36
CA GLY A 463 -5.54 1.95 3.52
C GLY A 463 -5.00 0.74 4.29
N LEU A 464 -3.75 0.76 4.75
CA LEU A 464 -3.14 -0.44 5.34
C LEU A 464 -3.37 -0.62 6.84
N GLU A 465 -4.56 -0.22 7.25
CA GLU A 465 -5.20 -0.79 8.43
C GLU A 465 -5.53 -2.25 8.15
N THR A 466 -5.58 -3.09 9.19
CA THR A 466 -6.20 -4.40 9.01
C THR A 466 -7.66 -4.15 8.66
N PRO A 467 -8.12 -4.46 7.44
CA PRO A 467 -9.44 -4.02 7.04
C PRO A 467 -10.48 -4.73 7.91
N VAL A 468 -11.51 -3.99 8.31
CA VAL A 468 -12.50 -4.49 9.26
C VAL A 468 -13.20 -5.72 8.67
N ARG A 469 -13.16 -6.82 9.41
CA ARG A 469 -13.88 -8.04 9.05
C ARG A 469 -15.18 -8.09 9.82
N LEU A 470 -16.31 -7.98 9.11
CA LEU A 470 -17.63 -8.03 9.72
C LEU A 470 -18.30 -9.36 9.45
N SER A 471 -19.01 -9.91 10.44
CA SER A 471 -19.90 -11.04 10.20
C SER A 471 -21.01 -10.64 9.20
N ALA A 472 -21.60 -11.61 8.51
CA ALA A 472 -22.72 -11.35 7.59
C ALA A 472 -23.88 -10.59 8.28
N LYS A 473 -24.06 -10.81 9.59
CA LYS A 473 -25.05 -10.10 10.38
C LYS A 473 -24.68 -8.63 10.60
N ARG A 474 -23.43 -8.34 10.95
CA ARG A 474 -22.92 -6.97 11.12
C ARG A 474 -22.93 -6.20 9.81
N TRP A 475 -22.55 -6.82 8.68
CA TRP A 475 -22.71 -6.23 7.34
C TRP A 475 -24.14 -5.82 7.04
N ARG A 476 -25.13 -6.67 7.36
CA ARG A 476 -26.54 -6.34 7.19
C ARG A 476 -26.93 -5.12 8.02
N CYS A 477 -26.53 -5.09 9.30
CA CYS A 477 -26.81 -3.96 10.18
C CYS A 477 -26.14 -2.66 9.71
N LEU A 478 -24.93 -2.73 9.16
CA LEU A 478 -24.25 -1.58 8.58
C LEU A 478 -25.03 -1.02 7.39
N LEU A 479 -25.45 -1.86 6.44
CA LEU A 479 -26.26 -1.42 5.30
C LEU A 479 -27.65 -0.91 5.72
N ASP A 480 -28.24 -1.46 6.79
CA ASP A 480 -29.49 -0.92 7.36
C ASP A 480 -29.27 0.51 7.90
N VAL A 481 -28.14 0.76 8.61
CA VAL A 481 -27.80 2.09 9.15
C VAL A 481 -27.61 3.11 8.03
N VAL A 482 -26.94 2.72 6.94
CA VAL A 482 -26.77 3.56 5.74
C VAL A 482 -28.10 3.95 5.11
N GLY A 483 -29.06 3.02 5.10
CA GLY A 483 -30.39 3.27 4.52
C GLY A 483 -31.35 4.04 5.42
N GLY A 484 -30.90 4.58 6.55
CA GLY A 484 -31.75 5.34 7.47
C GLY A 484 -32.79 4.48 8.20
N TYR A 485 -32.56 3.17 8.37
CA TYR A 485 -33.54 2.29 9.02
C TYR A 485 -33.79 2.78 10.47
N PRO A 486 -35.03 3.15 10.84
CA PRO A 486 -35.29 3.78 12.12
C PRO A 486 -34.98 2.80 13.25
N SER A 487 -34.15 3.25 14.20
CA SER A 487 -34.08 2.61 15.51
C SER A 487 -35.44 2.81 16.15
N LYS A 488 -36.27 1.76 16.23
CA LYS A 488 -37.57 1.84 16.93
C LYS A 488 -37.31 2.11 18.41
N SER A 489 -37.21 3.38 18.80
CA SER A 489 -37.22 3.82 20.19
C SER A 489 -38.64 3.59 20.73
N GLY A 490 -38.82 2.53 21.50
CA GLY A 490 -40.10 2.26 22.17
C GLY A 490 -40.47 0.80 22.42
N GLN A 491 -39.68 -0.18 21.99
CA GLN A 491 -39.89 -1.57 22.41
C GLN A 491 -39.09 -1.87 23.68
N SER A 492 -39.77 -2.42 24.70
CA SER A 492 -39.14 -2.92 25.92
C SER A 492 -38.19 -4.07 25.58
N GLU A 493 -36.93 -3.90 25.99
CA GLU A 493 -35.73 -4.70 25.73
C GLU A 493 -35.06 -4.56 24.34
N PRO A 494 -33.75 -4.24 24.29
CA PRO A 494 -33.00 -4.15 23.05
C PRO A 494 -32.86 -5.52 22.41
N THR A 495 -33.40 -5.68 21.20
CA THR A 495 -33.14 -6.88 20.39
C THR A 495 -31.67 -6.91 19.97
N LYS A 496 -31.07 -8.12 19.83
CA LYS A 496 -29.66 -8.26 19.37
C LYS A 496 -29.35 -7.45 18.10
N ASN A 497 -30.31 -7.31 17.18
CA ASN A 497 -30.13 -6.53 15.94
C ASN A 497 -30.10 -5.02 16.18
N SER A 498 -30.87 -4.52 17.16
CA SER A 498 -30.82 -3.10 17.55
C SER A 498 -29.46 -2.73 18.15
N THR A 499 -28.88 -3.63 18.96
CA THR A 499 -27.52 -3.48 19.51
C THR A 499 -26.46 -3.45 18.41
N TYR A 500 -26.51 -4.37 17.44
CA TYR A 500 -25.57 -4.35 16.31
C TYR A 500 -25.71 -3.09 15.46
N ARG A 501 -26.93 -2.57 15.20
CA ARG A 501 -27.11 -1.31 14.47
C ARG A 501 -26.53 -0.11 15.24
N ALA A 502 -26.71 -0.07 16.55
CA ALA A 502 -26.11 0.95 17.40
C ALA A 502 -24.57 0.87 17.40
N GLU A 503 -24.00 -0.33 17.30
CA GLU A 503 -22.55 -0.56 17.15
C GLU A 503 -22.01 -0.15 15.77
N MET A 504 -22.78 -0.38 14.69
CA MET A 504 -22.32 -0.09 13.32
C MET A 504 -22.32 1.40 12.98
N ARG A 505 -23.13 2.22 13.66
CA ARG A 505 -23.15 3.68 13.46
C ARG A 505 -21.81 4.37 13.77
N PRO A 506 -21.20 4.22 14.96
CA PRO A 506 -19.89 4.80 15.24
C PRO A 506 -18.78 4.18 14.38
N LEU A 507 -18.91 2.91 13.97
CA LEU A 507 -17.98 2.31 13.01
C LEU A 507 -18.03 3.04 11.66
N LEU A 508 -19.23 3.26 11.14
CA LEU A 508 -19.43 3.98 9.89
C LEU A 508 -18.92 5.43 9.98
N GLU A 509 -19.27 6.14 11.05
CA GLU A 509 -18.76 7.49 11.34
C GLU A 509 -17.24 7.50 11.39
N LYS A 510 -16.60 6.50 12.02
CA LYS A 510 -15.14 6.38 12.07
C LYS A 510 -14.51 6.10 10.70
N LEU A 511 -15.13 5.25 9.88
CA LEU A 511 -14.68 4.96 8.51
C LEU A 511 -14.76 6.21 7.61
N ILE A 512 -15.63 7.16 7.98
CA ILE A 512 -15.83 8.45 7.31
C ILE A 512 -14.91 9.54 7.88
N GLN A 513 -14.75 9.63 9.20
CA GLN A 513 -14.06 10.71 9.91
C GLN A 513 -12.53 10.60 9.92
N LYS A 514 -11.92 9.58 9.31
CA LYS A 514 -10.49 9.35 9.44
C LYS A 514 -9.65 10.31 8.57
N LYS A 515 -9.47 11.52 9.12
CA LYS A 515 -8.48 12.61 8.87
C LYS A 515 -8.94 13.83 8.03
N GLN A 516 -9.58 14.80 8.70
CA GLN A 516 -9.10 16.18 9.00
C GLN A 516 -10.25 17.06 9.56
N PRO A 517 -9.98 18.10 10.39
CA PRO A 517 -10.99 18.92 11.09
C PRO A 517 -11.84 19.86 10.20
N ARG A 518 -11.84 19.64 8.87
CA ARG A 518 -12.63 20.41 7.89
C ARG A 518 -13.63 19.54 7.13
N ILE A 519 -14.06 18.41 7.70
CA ILE A 519 -15.12 17.56 7.12
C ILE A 519 -16.47 18.03 7.69
N PRO A 520 -17.39 18.61 6.90
CA PRO A 520 -18.80 18.58 7.23
C PRO A 520 -19.26 17.13 7.28
N THR A 521 -19.88 16.74 8.39
CA THR A 521 -20.42 15.40 8.66
C THR A 521 -21.23 14.90 7.46
N ILE A 522 -20.88 13.74 6.88
CA ILE A 522 -21.79 13.03 5.96
C ILE A 522 -23.11 12.86 6.69
N ASP A 523 -24.19 13.50 6.23
CA ASP A 523 -25.52 13.20 6.73
C ASP A 523 -26.03 11.93 6.04
N ILE A 524 -25.55 10.78 6.54
CA ILE A 524 -26.00 9.44 6.14
C ILE A 524 -27.51 9.27 6.41
N THR A 525 -28.11 10.19 7.17
CA THR A 525 -29.55 10.22 7.44
C THR A 525 -30.34 11.06 6.46
N ASP A 526 -29.69 11.74 5.48
CA ASP A 526 -30.38 12.44 4.41
C ASP A 526 -31.13 11.43 3.52
N PRO A 527 -32.48 11.43 3.56
CA PRO A 527 -33.30 10.52 2.76
C PRO A 527 -33.34 10.91 1.27
N THR A 528 -32.61 11.94 0.85
CA THR A 528 -32.69 12.46 -0.52
C THR A 528 -32.31 11.37 -1.54
N PRO A 529 -33.15 11.14 -2.58
CA PRO A 529 -33.00 10.00 -3.47
C PRO A 529 -31.91 10.27 -4.50
N GLN A 530 -30.68 9.84 -4.25
CA GLN A 530 -29.59 10.03 -5.20
C GLN A 530 -29.43 8.85 -6.17
N ILE A 531 -29.09 9.21 -7.40
CA ILE A 531 -28.62 8.30 -8.45
C ILE A 531 -27.14 8.06 -8.13
N GLU A 532 -26.78 6.80 -7.92
CA GLU A 532 -25.42 6.45 -7.49
C GLU A 532 -24.52 6.18 -8.70
N GLU A 533 -23.25 6.57 -8.65
CA GLU A 533 -22.29 6.27 -9.72
C GLU A 533 -21.63 4.89 -9.55
N PHE A 534 -21.62 4.10 -10.61
CA PHE A 534 -20.89 2.85 -10.71
C PHE A 534 -20.06 2.82 -12.01
N HIS A 535 -18.73 2.97 -11.88
CA HIS A 535 -17.79 2.99 -13.02
C HIS A 535 -18.19 3.98 -14.12
N GLY A 536 -18.51 5.23 -13.75
CA GLY A 536 -18.94 6.27 -14.69
C GLY A 536 -20.38 6.13 -15.21
N GLN A 537 -21.11 5.09 -14.78
CA GLN A 537 -22.53 4.92 -15.10
C GLN A 537 -23.40 5.32 -13.92
N LEU A 538 -24.46 6.08 -14.21
CA LEU A 538 -25.47 6.47 -13.25
C LEU A 538 -26.49 5.34 -13.04
N VAL A 539 -26.61 4.88 -11.80
CA VAL A 539 -27.46 3.73 -11.41
C VAL A 539 -28.56 4.20 -10.45
N ASP A 540 -29.82 4.11 -10.89
CA ASP A 540 -31.00 4.42 -10.08
C ASP A 540 -31.55 3.16 -9.40
N CYS A 541 -31.33 3.05 -8.09
CA CYS A 541 -31.84 1.96 -7.25
C CYS A 541 -32.90 2.46 -6.24
N ARG A 542 -33.75 3.42 -6.62
CA ARG A 542 -34.76 3.98 -5.69
C ARG A 542 -36.01 3.13 -5.54
N ILE A 543 -36.48 2.58 -6.65
CA ILE A 543 -37.76 1.86 -6.74
C ILE A 543 -37.51 0.38 -7.04
N GLU A 544 -36.60 0.10 -7.97
CA GLU A 544 -36.30 -1.23 -8.48
C GLU A 544 -34.81 -1.57 -8.32
N PRO A 545 -34.44 -2.86 -8.27
CA PRO A 545 -33.04 -3.25 -8.35
C PRO A 545 -32.45 -2.85 -9.72
N PRO A 546 -31.12 -2.73 -9.82
CA PRO A 546 -30.47 -2.43 -11.10
C PRO A 546 -30.74 -3.53 -12.13
N SER A 547 -30.48 -3.23 -13.42
CA SER A 547 -30.59 -4.23 -14.49
C SER A 547 -29.75 -5.47 -14.17
N ARG A 548 -30.10 -6.62 -14.74
CA ARG A 548 -29.39 -7.89 -14.48
C ARG A 548 -27.89 -7.76 -14.76
N GLU A 549 -27.53 -7.03 -15.79
CA GLU A 549 -26.16 -6.80 -16.23
C GLU A 549 -25.39 -5.98 -15.19
N ILE A 550 -25.95 -4.84 -14.76
CA ILE A 550 -25.33 -3.97 -13.75
C ILE A 550 -25.27 -4.69 -12.39
N ALA A 551 -26.35 -5.36 -12.00
CA ALA A 551 -26.41 -6.17 -10.78
C ALA A 551 -25.29 -7.23 -10.77
N SER A 552 -25.12 -7.96 -11.87
CA SER A 552 -24.08 -8.98 -12.00
C SER A 552 -22.67 -8.38 -11.93
N GLN A 553 -22.43 -7.21 -12.53
CA GLN A 553 -21.14 -6.51 -12.44
C GLN A 553 -20.82 -6.07 -11.00
N ILE A 554 -21.80 -5.52 -10.28
CA ILE A 554 -21.64 -5.13 -8.87
C ILE A 554 -21.31 -6.36 -8.02
N LEU A 555 -22.06 -7.45 -8.17
CA LEU A 555 -21.84 -8.68 -7.39
C LEU A 555 -20.51 -9.34 -7.75
N TRP A 556 -20.11 -9.32 -9.03
CA TRP A 556 -18.83 -9.84 -9.49
C TRP A 556 -17.66 -9.07 -8.87
N GLU A 557 -17.70 -7.74 -8.84
CA GLU A 557 -16.67 -6.92 -8.20
C GLU A 557 -16.51 -7.28 -6.71
N ILE A 558 -17.62 -7.45 -6.00
CA ILE A 558 -17.61 -7.89 -4.59
C ILE A 558 -16.94 -9.26 -4.46
N CYS A 559 -17.30 -10.22 -5.31
CA CYS A 559 -16.71 -11.57 -5.29
C CYS A 559 -15.20 -11.54 -5.54
N GLU A 560 -14.81 -10.81 -6.58
CA GLU A 560 -13.42 -10.72 -7.05
C GLU A 560 -12.53 -10.06 -6.00
N ILE A 561 -12.94 -8.90 -5.45
CA ILE A 561 -12.18 -8.22 -4.40
C ILE A 561 -12.17 -9.07 -3.12
N SER A 562 -13.29 -9.72 -2.76
CA SER A 562 -13.33 -10.60 -1.58
C SER A 562 -12.35 -11.78 -1.72
N PHE A 563 -12.28 -12.41 -2.88
CA PHE A 563 -11.32 -13.49 -3.16
C PHE A 563 -9.88 -12.99 -3.00
N ARG A 564 -9.53 -11.83 -3.58
CA ARG A 564 -8.18 -11.26 -3.47
C ARG A 564 -7.79 -10.98 -2.01
N GLN A 565 -8.68 -10.34 -1.24
CA GLN A 565 -8.42 -10.04 0.17
C GLN A 565 -8.29 -11.31 1.02
N GLU A 566 -9.09 -12.33 0.74
CA GLU A 566 -9.06 -13.62 1.43
C GLU A 566 -7.82 -14.44 1.08
N LEU A 567 -7.37 -14.41 -0.17
CA LEU A 567 -6.13 -15.04 -0.60
C LEU A 567 -4.91 -14.40 0.09
N VAL A 568 -4.83 -13.06 0.14
CA VAL A 568 -3.77 -12.35 0.88
C VAL A 568 -3.80 -12.70 2.37
N ALA A 569 -5.00 -12.74 2.97
CA ALA A 569 -5.16 -13.08 4.38
C ALA A 569 -4.70 -14.51 4.69
N LEU A 570 -5.02 -15.46 3.80
CA LEU A 570 -4.59 -16.85 3.93
C LEU A 570 -3.09 -17.00 3.70
N ASP A 571 -2.55 -16.34 2.68
CA ASP A 571 -1.12 -16.36 2.34
C ASP A 571 -0.27 -15.88 3.52
N ARG A 572 -0.62 -14.73 4.11
CA ARG A 572 0.05 -14.21 5.32
C ARG A 572 0.00 -15.16 6.50
N HIS A 573 -1.02 -16.02 6.56
CA HIS A 573 -1.10 -17.02 7.60
C HIS A 573 -0.20 -18.22 7.27
N LEU A 574 -0.17 -18.69 6.03
CA LEU A 574 0.46 -19.96 5.66
C LEU A 574 1.87 -19.86 5.06
N ASP A 575 2.33 -18.68 4.68
CA ASP A 575 3.65 -18.46 4.08
C ASP A 575 4.79 -18.93 5.00
N ASP A 576 5.73 -19.67 4.40
CA ASP A 576 6.95 -20.17 5.03
C ASP A 576 8.18 -19.95 4.11
N SER A 577 8.08 -18.99 3.18
CA SER A 577 9.13 -18.70 2.19
C SER A 577 10.34 -17.94 2.74
N GLY A 578 10.17 -17.23 3.86
CA GLY A 578 11.18 -16.32 4.41
C GLY A 578 11.39 -15.04 3.58
N LEU A 579 10.56 -14.78 2.57
CA LEU A 579 10.61 -13.57 1.75
C LEU A 579 10.17 -12.35 2.56
N SER A 580 10.67 -11.17 2.17
CA SER A 580 10.19 -9.91 2.74
C SER A 580 8.74 -9.62 2.30
N LEU A 581 8.01 -8.81 3.09
CA LEU A 581 6.63 -8.43 2.76
C LEU A 581 6.48 -7.83 1.35
N PRO A 582 7.36 -6.93 0.87
CA PRO A 582 7.26 -6.40 -0.49
C PRO A 582 7.45 -7.46 -1.59
N GLU A 583 8.41 -8.37 -1.41
CA GLU A 583 8.64 -9.48 -2.35
C GLU A 583 7.44 -10.42 -2.40
N ARG A 584 6.85 -10.69 -1.24
CA ARG A 584 5.64 -11.51 -1.12
C ARG A 584 4.42 -10.85 -1.76
N ASP A 585 4.21 -9.56 -1.51
CA ASP A 585 3.14 -8.78 -2.12
C ASP A 585 3.30 -8.73 -3.65
N ALA A 586 4.52 -8.69 -4.18
CA ALA A 586 4.77 -8.76 -5.63
C ALA A 586 4.30 -10.10 -6.23
N MET A 587 4.59 -11.23 -5.57
CA MET A 587 4.08 -12.54 -6.00
C MET A 587 2.55 -12.61 -5.97
N LEU A 588 1.93 -12.09 -4.90
CA LEU A 588 0.48 -12.03 -4.76
C LEU A 588 -0.18 -11.26 -5.91
N ASN A 589 0.39 -10.11 -6.29
CA ASN A 589 -0.15 -9.29 -7.37
C ASN A 589 -0.12 -9.97 -8.75
N MET A 590 0.65 -11.03 -8.93
CA MET A 590 0.65 -11.84 -10.17
C MET A 590 -0.56 -12.79 -10.25
N CYS A 591 -1.29 -13.00 -9.15
CA CYS A 591 -2.40 -13.96 -9.08
C CYS A 591 -3.72 -13.41 -9.66
N TRP A 592 -3.79 -12.11 -10.00
CA TRP A 592 -4.97 -11.46 -10.56
C TRP A 592 -4.58 -10.32 -11.51
N ARG A 593 -5.56 -9.82 -12.28
CA ARG A 593 -5.40 -8.58 -13.06
C ARG A 593 -5.74 -7.35 -12.21
N GLY A 594 -4.97 -6.28 -12.40
CA GLY A 594 -5.23 -5.00 -11.74
C GLY A 594 -4.73 -4.94 -10.30
N SER A 595 -5.47 -4.24 -9.44
CA SER A 595 -5.09 -4.01 -8.04
C SER A 595 -5.82 -4.96 -7.09
N ARG A 596 -5.24 -5.28 -5.94
CA ARG A 596 -5.88 -6.08 -4.88
C ARG A 596 -7.22 -5.49 -4.38
N TYR A 597 -7.48 -4.21 -4.65
CA TYR A 597 -8.64 -3.46 -4.17
C TYR A 597 -9.61 -2.98 -5.25
N GLN A 598 -9.24 -3.15 -6.51
CA GLN A 598 -10.03 -2.68 -7.64
C GLN A 598 -10.06 -3.78 -8.69
N ALA A 599 -11.28 -4.25 -8.96
CA ALA A 599 -11.53 -5.09 -10.11
C ALA A 599 -11.74 -4.18 -11.33
N ASP A 600 -11.04 -4.46 -12.43
CA ASP A 600 -11.25 -3.77 -13.70
C ASP A 600 -12.48 -4.39 -14.39
N ILE A 601 -13.52 -3.58 -14.62
CA ILE A 601 -14.76 -4.01 -15.28
C ILE A 601 -14.66 -3.86 -16.81
N THR A 602 -13.60 -3.29 -17.36
CA THR A 602 -13.47 -3.09 -18.81
C THR A 602 -12.72 -4.21 -19.52
N ASP A 603 -11.84 -4.92 -18.83
CA ASP A 603 -11.00 -5.98 -19.41
C ASP A 603 -11.58 -7.38 -19.16
N LEU A 604 -12.21 -7.95 -20.19
CA LEU A 604 -12.88 -9.27 -20.19
C LEU A 604 -11.94 -10.45 -20.48
N GLU A 605 -10.68 -10.20 -20.83
CA GLU A 605 -9.89 -11.21 -21.55
C GLU A 605 -8.93 -12.04 -20.69
N GLY A 606 -9.04 -12.02 -19.36
CA GLY A 606 -8.23 -12.91 -18.54
C GLY A 606 -8.47 -12.84 -17.04
N GLY A 607 -7.76 -13.71 -16.31
CA GLY A 607 -7.95 -13.98 -14.89
C GLY A 607 -8.33 -15.43 -14.64
N LEU A 608 -8.47 -15.83 -13.38
CA LEU A 608 -8.77 -17.21 -12.98
C LEU A 608 -10.17 -17.69 -13.38
N ALA A 609 -11.05 -16.78 -13.81
CA ALA A 609 -12.39 -17.10 -14.28
C ALA A 609 -12.55 -16.95 -15.81
N ALA A 610 -11.46 -16.77 -16.57
CA ALA A 610 -11.53 -16.72 -18.02
C ALA A 610 -12.00 -18.07 -18.59
N SER A 611 -12.79 -18.03 -19.67
CA SER A 611 -13.32 -19.23 -20.34
C SER A 611 -12.20 -20.08 -20.95
N ASP A 612 -11.21 -19.44 -21.56
CA ASP A 612 -10.02 -20.07 -22.15
C ASP A 612 -8.94 -20.34 -21.09
N ILE A 613 -8.50 -21.59 -20.99
CA ILE A 613 -7.44 -22.02 -20.07
C ILE A 613 -6.11 -21.34 -20.35
N GLN A 614 -5.81 -20.97 -21.61
CA GLN A 614 -4.58 -20.26 -21.95
C GLN A 614 -4.57 -18.86 -21.34
N LYS A 615 -5.72 -18.18 -21.35
CA LYS A 615 -5.92 -16.88 -20.69
C LYS A 615 -5.86 -17.00 -19.15
N ARG A 616 -6.09 -18.20 -18.58
CA ARG A 616 -5.91 -18.48 -17.14
C ARG A 616 -4.46 -18.83 -16.75
N THR A 617 -3.67 -19.40 -17.67
CA THR A 617 -2.33 -19.95 -17.42
C THR A 617 -1.40 -19.06 -16.58
N PRO A 618 -1.26 -17.74 -16.85
CA PRO A 618 -0.36 -16.88 -16.07
C PRO A 618 -0.73 -16.83 -14.58
N TYR A 619 -2.04 -16.79 -14.28
CA TYR A 619 -2.57 -16.72 -12.92
C TYR A 619 -2.50 -18.07 -12.21
N ILE A 620 -2.73 -19.17 -12.93
CA ILE A 620 -2.55 -20.53 -12.41
C ILE A 620 -1.07 -20.74 -12.03
N ARG A 621 -0.13 -20.28 -12.87
CA ARG A 621 1.31 -20.32 -12.59
C ARG A 621 1.68 -19.49 -11.36
N ALA A 622 1.16 -18.28 -11.25
CA ALA A 622 1.39 -17.42 -10.09
C ALA A 622 0.89 -18.07 -8.79
N LEU A 623 -0.34 -18.62 -8.79
CA LEU A 623 -0.88 -19.36 -7.65
C LEU A 623 -0.05 -20.59 -7.30
N HIS A 624 0.42 -21.34 -8.31
CA HIS A 624 1.31 -22.49 -8.10
C HIS A 624 2.60 -22.10 -7.38
N GLN A 625 3.26 -21.03 -7.82
CA GLN A 625 4.47 -20.51 -7.19
C GLN A 625 4.20 -20.02 -5.76
N LEU A 626 3.10 -19.29 -5.55
CA LEU A 626 2.71 -18.77 -4.25
C LEU A 626 2.45 -19.91 -3.24
N MET A 627 1.56 -20.83 -3.59
CA MET A 627 1.10 -21.90 -2.70
C MET A 627 2.15 -22.98 -2.43
N ARG A 628 3.20 -23.09 -3.26
CA ARG A 628 4.30 -24.05 -3.04
C ARG A 628 5.04 -23.80 -1.73
N SER A 629 5.12 -22.54 -1.32
CA SER A 629 5.74 -22.11 -0.06
C SER A 629 4.81 -22.19 1.14
N TRP A 630 3.53 -22.52 0.95
CA TRP A 630 2.60 -22.66 2.07
C TRP A 630 2.93 -23.89 2.91
N ARG A 631 2.72 -23.76 4.22
CA ARG A 631 2.74 -24.87 5.17
C ARG A 631 1.51 -25.77 5.03
N GLY A 632 1.64 -27.02 5.49
CA GLY A 632 0.56 -28.01 5.49
C GLY A 632 0.72 -29.08 4.39
N ASN A 633 -0.27 -29.97 4.31
CA ASN A 633 -0.28 -31.09 3.37
C ASN A 633 -0.59 -30.60 1.95
N LYS A 634 0.45 -30.42 1.14
CA LYS A 634 0.37 -29.95 -0.24
C LYS A 634 -0.01 -31.08 -1.21
N PRO A 635 -0.81 -30.80 -2.26
CA PRO A 635 -1.03 -31.74 -3.34
C PRO A 635 0.26 -32.03 -4.13
N ASP A 636 0.34 -33.22 -4.73
CA ASP A 636 1.51 -33.69 -5.50
C ASP A 636 1.87 -32.72 -6.65
N GLU A 637 0.87 -32.08 -7.25
CA GLU A 637 1.03 -31.10 -8.32
C GLU A 637 1.87 -29.87 -7.92
N LEU A 638 1.96 -29.53 -6.63
CA LEU A 638 2.81 -28.43 -6.14
C LEU A 638 4.30 -28.80 -6.02
N PHE A 639 4.64 -30.09 -6.03
CA PHE A 639 6.04 -30.53 -5.99
C PHE A 639 6.68 -30.57 -7.38
N CYS A 640 5.87 -30.76 -8.41
CA CYS A 640 6.31 -30.76 -9.82
C CYS A 640 6.59 -29.35 -10.33
N ALA A 641 7.51 -29.24 -11.30
CA ALA A 641 7.71 -28.00 -12.05
C ALA A 641 6.43 -27.64 -12.84
N PHE A 642 6.12 -26.35 -12.91
CA PHE A 642 4.99 -25.88 -13.73
C PHE A 642 5.29 -26.16 -15.22
N PRO A 643 4.30 -26.62 -16.01
CA PRO A 643 4.53 -26.91 -17.42
C PRO A 643 4.86 -25.63 -18.21
N ASN A 644 5.99 -25.66 -18.93
CA ASN A 644 6.53 -24.48 -19.62
C ASN A 644 6.39 -24.52 -21.14
N ASN A 645 6.07 -25.68 -21.74
CA ASN A 645 5.92 -25.81 -23.19
C ASN A 645 4.44 -26.01 -23.59
N PRO A 646 3.78 -25.00 -24.21
CA PRO A 646 2.40 -25.10 -24.70
C PRO A 646 2.19 -26.18 -25.76
N GLU A 647 3.24 -26.60 -26.47
CA GLU A 647 3.19 -27.62 -27.52
C GLU A 647 3.17 -29.06 -26.97
N THR A 648 3.26 -29.21 -25.65
CA THR A 648 3.21 -30.54 -25.00
C THR A 648 1.85 -31.20 -25.26
N HIS A 649 1.86 -32.46 -25.70
CA HIS A 649 0.64 -33.26 -25.80
C HIS A 649 -0.07 -33.31 -24.44
N ASN A 650 -1.38 -33.00 -24.40
CA ASN A 650 -2.20 -32.87 -23.18
C ASN A 650 -1.88 -31.68 -22.26
N TYR A 651 -1.22 -30.62 -22.76
CA TYR A 651 -0.92 -29.41 -21.96
C TYR A 651 -2.15 -28.82 -21.25
N SER A 652 -3.29 -28.73 -21.96
CA SER A 652 -4.55 -28.24 -21.40
C SER A 652 -5.06 -29.12 -20.24
N ASP A 653 -4.97 -30.44 -20.36
CA ASP A 653 -5.43 -31.36 -19.32
C ASP A 653 -4.54 -31.32 -18.07
N ILE A 654 -3.22 -31.18 -18.28
CA ILE A 654 -2.26 -30.98 -17.20
C ILE A 654 -2.57 -29.68 -16.44
N LEU A 655 -2.82 -28.58 -17.16
CA LEU A 655 -3.19 -27.30 -16.55
C LEU A 655 -4.51 -27.40 -15.79
N ALA A 656 -5.53 -28.06 -16.35
CA ALA A 656 -6.82 -28.23 -15.70
C ALA A 656 -6.70 -29.05 -14.40
N ARG A 657 -5.82 -30.06 -14.37
CA ARG A 657 -5.51 -30.85 -13.18
C ARG A 657 -4.79 -30.00 -12.12
N ILE A 658 -3.79 -29.22 -12.51
CA ILE A 658 -3.07 -28.31 -11.60
C ILE A 658 -4.05 -27.28 -11.02
N GLU A 659 -4.87 -26.65 -11.85
CA GLU A 659 -5.87 -25.66 -11.41
C GLU A 659 -6.86 -26.27 -10.41
N GLN A 660 -7.34 -27.49 -10.66
CA GLN A 660 -8.22 -28.20 -9.73
C GLN A 660 -7.53 -28.49 -8.40
N ALA A 661 -6.26 -28.91 -8.42
CA ALA A 661 -5.47 -29.18 -7.22
C ALA A 661 -5.26 -27.91 -6.39
N LEU A 662 -4.93 -26.79 -7.04
CA LEU A 662 -4.78 -25.48 -6.40
C LEU A 662 -6.10 -25.01 -5.77
N ALA A 663 -7.22 -25.11 -6.49
CA ALA A 663 -8.54 -24.73 -5.97
C ALA A 663 -8.94 -25.58 -4.74
N ASN A 664 -8.69 -26.89 -4.78
CA ASN A 664 -8.93 -27.80 -3.65
C ASN A 664 -8.05 -27.44 -2.45
N PHE A 665 -6.76 -27.18 -2.68
CA PHE A 665 -5.81 -26.82 -1.63
C PHE A 665 -6.17 -25.48 -0.97
N TYR A 666 -6.50 -24.46 -1.77
CA TYR A 666 -6.97 -23.16 -1.28
C TYR A 666 -8.21 -23.28 -0.41
N THR A 667 -9.30 -23.88 -0.93
CA THR A 667 -10.58 -23.95 -0.22
C THR A 667 -10.49 -24.75 1.07
N THR A 668 -9.71 -25.84 1.05
CA THR A 668 -9.47 -26.68 2.24
C THR A 668 -8.65 -25.94 3.29
N SER A 669 -7.56 -25.29 2.88
CA SER A 669 -6.68 -24.54 3.78
C SER A 669 -7.40 -23.33 4.38
N PHE A 670 -8.23 -22.65 3.58
CA PHE A 670 -9.05 -21.54 4.05
C PHE A 670 -10.08 -22.00 5.09
N LEU A 671 -10.79 -23.09 4.82
CA LEU A 671 -11.76 -23.64 5.77
C LEU A 671 -11.09 -24.08 7.08
N ALA A 672 -9.90 -24.70 7.00
CA ALA A 672 -9.14 -25.08 8.18
C ALA A 672 -8.65 -23.86 9.00
N THR A 673 -8.25 -22.78 8.32
CA THR A 673 -7.70 -21.58 8.97
C THR A 673 -8.79 -20.67 9.54
N PHE A 674 -9.88 -20.47 8.79
CA PHE A 674 -10.90 -19.47 9.10
C PHE A 674 -12.28 -20.07 9.40
N GLY A 675 -12.48 -21.39 9.36
CA GLY A 675 -13.73 -22.03 9.78
C GLY A 675 -14.97 -21.68 8.94
N ARG A 676 -14.81 -21.06 7.76
CA ARG A 676 -15.90 -20.74 6.83
C ARG A 676 -15.55 -21.03 5.38
N ALA A 677 -16.56 -21.03 4.52
CA ALA A 677 -16.36 -21.08 3.07
C ALA A 677 -15.53 -19.88 2.58
N ALA A 678 -14.59 -20.16 1.70
CA ALA A 678 -13.79 -19.14 1.02
C ALA A 678 -14.59 -18.46 -0.09
N SER A 679 -14.30 -17.18 -0.32
CA SER A 679 -14.60 -16.51 -1.57
C SER A 679 -13.74 -17.11 -2.69
N VAL A 680 -14.30 -17.24 -3.89
CA VAL A 680 -13.65 -17.86 -5.06
C VAL A 680 -13.81 -17.00 -6.32
N PRO A 681 -13.00 -17.20 -7.37
CA PRO A 681 -13.15 -16.51 -8.65
C PRO A 681 -14.50 -16.81 -9.32
N HIS A 682 -15.14 -15.77 -9.86
CA HIS A 682 -16.43 -15.87 -10.57
C HIS A 682 -16.32 -15.41 -12.03
N CYS A 683 -17.02 -16.11 -12.91
CA CYS A 683 -17.17 -15.76 -14.32
C CYS A 683 -18.06 -14.54 -14.44
N ARG A 684 -17.62 -13.55 -15.23
CA ARG A 684 -18.46 -12.41 -15.55
C ARG A 684 -19.53 -12.83 -16.56
N LEU A 685 -20.76 -12.32 -16.42
CA LEU A 685 -21.77 -12.47 -17.46
C LEU A 685 -21.38 -11.59 -18.65
N ASP A 686 -21.06 -12.21 -19.78
CA ASP A 686 -20.80 -11.49 -21.03
C ASP A 686 -22.07 -10.82 -21.51
N THR A 687 -21.98 -9.53 -21.87
CA THR A 687 -23.05 -8.73 -22.48
C THR A 687 -23.45 -9.21 -23.89
N ALA A 688 -22.90 -10.33 -24.36
CA ALA A 688 -23.03 -10.83 -25.74
C ALA A 688 -23.63 -12.24 -25.85
N SER A 689 -24.42 -12.70 -24.88
CA SER A 689 -25.20 -13.95 -25.00
C SER A 689 -26.70 -13.67 -24.89
N SER A 690 -27.19 -12.79 -25.75
CA SER A 690 -28.61 -12.63 -26.06
C SER A 690 -28.87 -12.79 -27.56
N VAL A 691 -28.34 -13.84 -28.17
CA VAL A 691 -28.91 -14.46 -29.37
C VAL A 691 -28.60 -15.95 -29.30
N LEU A 692 -29.57 -16.74 -28.84
CA LEU A 692 -30.01 -17.99 -29.43
C LEU A 692 -31.26 -18.48 -28.68
#